data_AF-A0A091PVF7-F1
#
_entry.id   AF-A0A091PVF7-F1
#
_cell.length_a   1.000
_cell.length_b   1.000
_cell.length_c   1.000
_cell.angle_alpha   90.00
_cell.angle_beta   90.00
_cell.angle_gamma   90.00
#
_symmetry.space_group_name_H-M   'P 1'
#
loop_
_entity.id
_entity.type
_entity.pdbx_description
1 polymer ?
#
loop_
_entity_poly.entity_id
_entity_poly.type
_entity_poly.pdbx_seq_one_letter_code
_entity_poly.pdbx_strand_id
1 'polypeptide(L)'
;AVYYCAWPATQCRQIPFDNTNNRKIKVNGTREPIEFKTNQWFGATVKAHKEKVVACAPLYHWRTLKDSPEKDPVGTCYVAIQNFSAYAEYSPCRNSNADPEGQGFCQAGFSLDFYKNGDLIVGGPGSFYWQGQVITASIADIIANYSFKDILRKLAREKQTGVAPPSYDDNYMGYSVAAGEFTGDSEQELVAGVPRGAQNFGYVSIINSSDLTFIQNFTGEQMASYFGYTVAVSDVNNDGLDDILVGAPLFMEREFESKPKEVGQVYLYLQESAFVFRDAQILTGTEVFGRFGSAITHLGDLNQDGYNDIAIGAPFAGEDRRGKVLIYNGYSNGLNTNPSQVLKGAWASQSMPSGFGFTLRGDSDVDKNDYPDLIVGAFGAGKAVVYRARPVVTVNAQLILNPMIVNPDNKTCQLPGFQLLVTCFFITFHFCVTISQKMFLLKGELQLDSLKQKGAVKRTLFFDYHQSHHYFSIVIERQKQLHCQDFLVYLRDETEFRDKLSPININLNYSLDESDVEDSLTMKPILNYYQKSSVTEQAYILVDCGEDNLCIPDLQLSAMPDKDQLIIGEENCVMLIINPRNDGEGAYEAELHIKIPPEADYTGAERNNKALRVLSCDYKMENETRMVVCDLGNPMVAGANFSTGIRFSVQHFENADFSINFELQIKSSNKINPTSNLVNLHINISAMAQVQIRGVSHPPTIILPLHNWEPKEEPTKEEELGPLVEHIYELHNIGPSAINNTVLHVGWPVSSREEFLLYILHIQTHGPLHCQTSSPINTMQIKVSQPLLFP
;
A
#
# COMPACT_ATOMS: atom_id res chain seq x y z
N ALA A 1 22.29 -13.20 23.95
CA ALA A 1 22.33 -14.66 23.74
C ALA A 1 21.17 -15.04 22.84
N VAL A 2 21.20 -16.23 22.23
CA VAL A 2 20.12 -16.72 21.35
C VAL A 2 19.49 -17.96 21.96
N TYR A 3 18.17 -18.06 21.86
CA TYR A 3 17.37 -19.14 22.41
C TYR A 3 16.62 -19.88 21.30
N TYR A 4 16.50 -21.19 21.45
CA TYR A 4 15.65 -22.06 20.65
C TYR A 4 14.42 -22.44 21.47
N CYS A 5 13.23 -22.13 20.96
CA CYS A 5 11.95 -22.45 21.58
C CYS A 5 11.23 -23.45 20.67
N ALA A 6 11.01 -24.69 21.12
CA ALA A 6 10.26 -25.67 20.34
C ALA A 6 8.76 -25.40 20.46
N TRP A 7 8.00 -25.47 19.36
CA TRP A 7 6.55 -25.29 19.38
C TRP A 7 5.82 -26.61 19.71
N PRO A 8 4.80 -26.62 20.61
CA PRO A 8 4.39 -25.53 21.51
C PRO A 8 5.39 -25.32 22.66
N ALA A 9 5.78 -24.07 22.90
CA ALA A 9 6.89 -23.75 23.78
C ALA A 9 6.46 -23.64 25.25
N THR A 10 6.93 -24.56 26.09
CA THR A 10 6.84 -24.44 27.55
C THR A 10 8.12 -23.85 28.16
N GLN A 11 9.28 -24.09 27.54
CA GLN A 11 10.58 -23.54 27.93
C GLN A 11 11.48 -23.35 26.69
N CYS A 12 12.31 -22.31 26.69
CA CYS A 12 13.30 -22.05 25.65
C CYS A 12 14.71 -22.42 26.13
N ARG A 13 15.50 -23.09 25.28
CA ARG A 13 16.88 -23.48 25.58
C ARG A 13 17.87 -22.52 24.93
N GLN A 14 18.92 -22.12 25.64
CA GLN A 14 19.99 -21.31 25.04
C GLN A 14 20.79 -22.14 24.03
N ILE A 15 21.06 -21.57 22.85
CA ILE A 15 21.94 -22.18 21.85
C ILE A 15 23.40 -21.95 22.28
N PRO A 16 24.23 -23.00 22.43
CA PRO A 16 25.61 -22.88 22.87
C PRO A 16 26.52 -22.46 21.70
N PHE A 17 26.47 -21.17 21.33
CA PHE A 17 27.45 -20.54 20.45
C PHE A 17 28.82 -20.41 21.18
N ASP A 18 29.34 -19.20 21.35
CA ASP A 18 30.62 -18.98 22.01
C ASP A 18 30.47 -18.72 23.52
N ASN A 19 30.85 -19.72 24.33
CA ASN A 19 30.89 -19.63 25.80
C ASN A 19 32.31 -19.34 26.33
N THR A 20 33.27 -19.00 25.47
CA THR A 20 34.66 -18.74 25.87
C THR A 20 34.87 -17.31 26.34
N ASN A 21 35.77 -17.12 27.31
CA ASN A 21 36.24 -15.80 27.71
C ASN A 21 36.99 -15.10 26.56
N ASN A 22 37.25 -13.80 26.71
CA ASN A 22 38.04 -13.03 25.76
C ASN A 22 39.38 -13.71 25.45
N ARG A 23 39.67 -13.93 24.17
CA ARG A 23 41.00 -14.32 23.69
C ARG A 23 42.05 -13.31 24.16
N LYS A 24 43.25 -13.79 24.47
CA LYS A 24 44.38 -12.98 24.94
C LYS A 24 45.63 -13.26 24.11
N ILE A 25 46.41 -12.22 23.83
CA ILE A 25 47.73 -12.32 23.20
C ILE A 25 48.81 -11.82 24.15
N LYS A 26 50.08 -12.10 23.83
CA LYS A 26 51.21 -11.46 24.52
C LYS A 26 51.59 -10.19 23.78
N VAL A 27 51.45 -9.04 24.42
CA VAL A 27 51.97 -7.74 23.97
C VAL A 27 53.03 -7.32 24.99
N ASN A 28 54.26 -7.00 24.58
CA ASN A 28 55.34 -6.56 25.49
C ASN A 28 55.54 -7.43 26.76
N GLY A 29 55.30 -8.74 26.65
CA GLY A 29 55.43 -9.70 27.76
C GLY A 29 54.20 -9.87 28.65
N THR A 30 53.21 -8.98 28.58
CA THR A 30 51.92 -9.06 29.31
C THR A 30 50.85 -9.77 28.47
N ARG A 31 50.00 -10.59 29.11
CA ARG A 31 48.85 -11.22 28.45
C ARG A 31 47.66 -10.27 28.46
N GLU A 32 47.35 -9.69 27.32
CA GLU A 32 46.32 -8.66 27.17
C GLU A 32 45.15 -9.19 26.32
N PRO A 33 43.90 -8.79 26.60
CA PRO A 33 42.75 -9.19 25.80
C PRO A 33 42.82 -8.55 24.40
N ILE A 34 42.45 -9.33 23.38
CA ILE A 34 42.33 -8.87 21.98
C ILE A 34 40.89 -8.67 21.53
N GLU A 35 39.94 -9.16 22.30
CA GLU A 35 38.51 -9.02 22.03
C GLU A 35 37.78 -8.71 23.33
N PHE A 36 36.61 -8.10 23.20
CA PHE A 36 35.75 -7.78 24.34
C PHE A 36 34.32 -8.16 24.03
N LYS A 37 33.85 -9.22 24.69
CA LYS A 37 32.51 -9.79 24.50
C LYS A 37 31.45 -9.19 25.45
N THR A 38 31.87 -8.44 26.46
CA THR A 38 30.95 -7.76 27.39
C THR A 38 30.17 -6.68 26.63
N ASN A 39 28.85 -6.64 26.78
CA ASN A 39 27.95 -5.71 26.07
C ASN A 39 28.03 -5.78 24.54
N GLN A 40 28.48 -6.90 23.97
CA GLN A 40 28.63 -7.05 22.52
C GLN A 40 27.32 -7.11 21.72
N TRP A 41 26.17 -7.12 22.41
CA TRP A 41 24.84 -7.24 21.79
C TRP A 41 24.66 -8.54 20.97
N PHE A 42 25.25 -9.64 21.42
CA PHE A 42 25.07 -10.92 20.75
C PHE A 42 23.60 -11.38 20.78
N GLY A 43 23.03 -11.61 19.61
CA GLY A 43 21.62 -11.91 19.39
C GLY A 43 20.77 -10.67 19.08
N ALA A 44 21.39 -9.51 18.84
CA ALA A 44 20.68 -8.32 18.34
C ALA A 44 20.06 -8.57 16.96
N THR A 45 20.74 -9.36 16.13
CA THR A 45 20.22 -9.88 14.86
C THR A 45 20.32 -11.39 14.87
N VAL A 46 19.23 -12.04 14.44
CA VAL A 46 19.14 -13.49 14.25
C VAL A 46 18.31 -13.73 13.00
N LYS A 47 18.83 -14.50 12.06
CA LYS A 47 18.05 -15.00 10.92
C LYS A 47 18.31 -16.48 10.73
N ALA A 48 17.33 -17.15 10.16
CA ALA A 48 17.41 -18.54 9.77
C ALA A 48 17.05 -18.67 8.29
N HIS A 49 17.78 -19.54 7.59
CA HIS A 49 17.46 -19.97 6.24
C HIS A 49 17.62 -21.49 6.18
N LYS A 50 16.50 -22.20 6.01
CA LYS A 50 16.45 -23.67 6.09
C LYS A 50 17.03 -24.14 7.43
N GLU A 51 18.06 -25.00 7.41
CA GLU A 51 18.72 -25.53 8.62
C GLU A 51 19.84 -24.62 9.17
N LYS A 52 20.14 -23.49 8.52
CA LYS A 52 21.23 -22.59 8.93
C LYS A 52 20.67 -21.46 9.77
N VAL A 53 21.28 -21.22 10.92
CA VAL A 53 20.96 -20.10 11.80
C VAL A 53 22.20 -19.26 11.99
N VAL A 54 22.06 -17.95 11.80
CA VAL A 54 23.15 -16.98 11.99
C VAL A 54 22.70 -15.94 13.00
N ALA A 55 23.59 -15.62 13.94
CA ALA A 55 23.36 -14.62 14.96
C ALA A 55 24.58 -13.72 15.10
N CYS A 56 24.36 -12.41 15.24
CA CYS A 56 25.46 -11.45 15.31
C CYS A 56 25.50 -10.65 16.62
N ALA A 57 26.67 -10.07 16.85
CA ALA A 57 27.05 -9.20 17.94
C ALA A 57 27.63 -7.91 17.33
N PRO A 58 26.79 -6.93 16.96
CA PRO A 58 27.24 -5.72 16.26
C PRO A 58 28.19 -4.86 17.11
N LEU A 59 28.06 -4.90 18.44
CA LEU A 59 28.92 -4.17 19.37
C LEU A 59 30.09 -5.04 19.90
N TYR A 60 30.44 -6.12 19.22
CA TYR A 60 31.67 -6.85 19.51
C TYR A 60 32.88 -5.95 19.24
N HIS A 61 33.69 -5.73 20.27
CA HIS A 61 34.89 -4.91 20.14
C HIS A 61 36.13 -5.76 19.94
N TRP A 62 36.96 -5.31 19.02
CA TRP A 62 38.25 -5.87 18.67
C TRP A 62 39.36 -4.88 19.01
N ARG A 63 40.47 -5.39 19.54
CA ARG A 63 41.69 -4.61 19.69
C ARG A 63 42.66 -4.98 18.58
N THR A 64 43.12 -3.97 17.85
CA THR A 64 44.19 -4.16 16.88
C THR A 64 45.53 -4.44 17.54
N LEU A 65 46.44 -5.04 16.78
CA LEU A 65 47.83 -5.27 17.18
C LEU A 65 48.68 -3.98 17.17
N LYS A 66 48.04 -2.80 17.07
CA LYS A 66 48.72 -1.50 17.17
C LYS A 66 49.23 -1.29 18.60
N ASP A 67 50.23 -0.43 18.74
CA ASP A 67 50.79 -0.07 20.05
C ASP A 67 49.75 0.65 20.94
N SER A 68 48.75 1.34 20.34
CA SER A 68 47.61 1.90 21.06
C SER A 68 46.57 0.82 21.40
N PRO A 69 46.09 0.72 22.65
CA PRO A 69 45.09 -0.26 23.07
C PRO A 69 43.66 0.18 22.70
N GLU A 70 43.45 0.57 21.45
CA GLU A 70 42.13 0.96 20.94
C GLU A 70 41.19 -0.24 20.87
N LYS A 71 39.88 0.05 21.03
CA LYS A 71 38.82 -0.94 21.09
C LYS A 71 37.77 -0.54 20.06
N ASP A 72 37.79 -1.22 18.92
CA ASP A 72 37.01 -0.83 17.76
C ASP A 72 35.82 -1.77 17.61
N PRO A 73 34.58 -1.26 17.49
CA PRO A 73 33.37 -2.09 17.40
C PRO A 73 33.20 -2.67 15.99
N VAL A 74 34.08 -3.60 15.61
CA VAL A 74 34.07 -4.22 14.27
C VAL A 74 32.84 -5.10 14.01
N GLY A 75 32.23 -5.65 15.06
CA GLY A 75 31.12 -6.61 14.96
C GLY A 75 31.56 -8.03 14.58
N THR A 76 30.75 -9.02 14.93
CA THR A 76 30.98 -10.43 14.57
C THR A 76 29.67 -11.20 14.48
N CYS A 77 29.65 -12.23 13.64
CA CYS A 77 28.52 -13.14 13.43
C CYS A 77 28.95 -14.59 13.69
N TYR A 78 28.01 -15.41 14.13
CA TYR A 78 28.21 -16.83 14.38
C TYR A 78 27.18 -17.65 13.61
N VAL A 79 27.67 -18.56 12.77
CA VAL A 79 26.86 -19.53 12.03
C VAL A 79 26.75 -20.81 12.86
N ALA A 80 25.54 -21.23 13.20
CA ALA A 80 25.32 -22.50 13.86
C ALA A 80 25.58 -23.67 12.90
N ILE A 81 26.33 -24.67 13.36
CA ILE A 81 26.64 -25.90 12.60
C ILE A 81 26.34 -27.13 13.46
N GLN A 82 26.25 -28.30 12.81
CA GLN A 82 26.03 -29.60 13.49
C GLN A 82 24.82 -29.58 14.45
N ASN A 83 23.66 -29.08 13.99
CA ASN A 83 22.44 -28.99 14.80
C ASN A 83 22.65 -28.30 16.17
N PHE A 84 23.18 -27.08 16.12
CA PHE A 84 23.43 -26.22 17.29
C PHE A 84 24.51 -26.71 18.28
N SER A 85 25.31 -27.72 17.90
CA SER A 85 26.39 -28.24 18.77
C SER A 85 27.75 -27.58 18.55
N ALA A 86 27.95 -26.92 17.40
CA ALA A 86 29.15 -26.17 17.10
C ALA A 86 28.81 -24.88 16.33
N TYR A 87 29.82 -24.03 16.13
CA TYR A 87 29.65 -22.76 15.41
C TYR A 87 30.87 -22.44 14.54
N ALA A 88 30.65 -21.61 13.52
CA ALA A 88 31.70 -20.93 12.76
C ALA A 88 31.56 -19.42 12.96
N GLU A 89 32.63 -18.76 13.41
CA GLU A 89 32.70 -17.30 13.54
C GLU A 89 33.03 -16.66 12.19
N TYR A 90 32.27 -15.63 11.85
CA TYR A 90 32.43 -14.78 10.68
C TYR A 90 32.45 -13.30 11.10
N SER A 91 33.59 -12.63 10.94
CA SER A 91 33.80 -11.23 11.31
C SER A 91 34.56 -10.53 10.19
N PRO A 92 33.88 -10.11 9.11
CA PRO A 92 34.53 -9.62 7.89
C PRO A 92 35.25 -8.26 8.08
N CYS A 93 34.75 -7.44 8.99
CA CYS A 93 35.33 -6.14 9.30
C CYS A 93 36.50 -6.21 10.29
N ARG A 94 36.80 -7.40 10.84
CA ARG A 94 37.97 -7.62 11.70
C ARG A 94 39.22 -7.82 10.83
N ASN A 95 39.89 -6.73 10.50
CA ASN A 95 41.11 -6.72 9.70
C ASN A 95 42.15 -5.70 10.22
N SER A 96 43.18 -5.42 9.43
CA SER A 96 44.27 -4.49 9.78
C SER A 96 43.88 -3.01 9.70
N ASN A 97 42.78 -2.67 9.04
CA ASN A 97 42.33 -1.30 8.77
C ASN A 97 41.31 -0.86 9.82
N ALA A 98 41.70 -0.82 11.09
CA ALA A 98 40.75 -0.54 12.17
C ALA A 98 40.54 0.94 12.50
N ASP A 99 41.08 1.85 11.69
CA ASP A 99 40.80 3.27 11.85
C ASP A 99 39.37 3.59 11.39
N PRO A 100 38.80 4.75 11.78
CA PRO A 100 37.53 5.23 11.24
C PRO A 100 37.51 5.33 9.71
N GLU A 101 38.67 5.63 9.09
CA GLU A 101 38.87 5.59 7.62
C GLU A 101 38.69 4.19 7.00
N GLY A 102 38.79 3.14 7.82
CA GLY A 102 38.67 1.75 7.43
C GLY A 102 37.39 1.11 7.97
N GLN A 103 37.52 -0.08 8.57
CA GLN A 103 36.39 -0.91 9.01
C GLN A 103 36.36 -1.13 10.53
N GLY A 104 37.14 -0.36 11.31
CA GLY A 104 37.17 -0.50 12.77
C GLY A 104 35.82 -0.33 13.46
N PHE A 105 35.02 0.61 12.95
CA PHE A 105 33.70 0.94 13.48
C PHE A 105 32.55 0.28 12.72
N CYS A 106 32.85 -0.69 11.85
CA CYS A 106 31.90 -1.31 10.92
C CYS A 106 30.60 -1.81 11.58
N GLN A 107 30.68 -2.37 12.80
CA GLN A 107 29.55 -3.00 13.47
C GLN A 107 28.86 -4.08 12.63
N ALA A 108 29.65 -4.93 11.96
CA ALA A 108 29.16 -5.98 11.08
C ALA A 108 28.10 -6.86 11.79
N GLY A 109 27.00 -7.11 11.09
CA GLY A 109 25.86 -7.86 11.61
C GLY A 109 24.79 -6.98 12.26
N PHE A 110 24.89 -5.65 12.09
CA PHE A 110 23.84 -4.72 12.51
C PHE A 110 22.50 -5.03 11.83
N SER A 111 22.56 -5.40 10.54
CA SER A 111 21.48 -6.01 9.79
C SER A 111 21.98 -7.24 9.05
N LEU A 112 21.08 -8.18 8.74
CA LEU A 112 21.44 -9.46 8.15
C LEU A 112 20.26 -10.04 7.37
N ASP A 113 20.52 -10.62 6.20
CA ASP A 113 19.56 -11.43 5.46
C ASP A 113 20.22 -12.52 4.60
N PHE A 114 19.39 -13.31 3.92
CA PHE A 114 19.84 -14.35 3.00
C PHE A 114 19.30 -14.14 1.59
N TYR A 115 20.12 -14.46 0.60
CA TYR A 115 19.64 -14.75 -0.75
C TYR A 115 18.90 -16.10 -0.79
N LYS A 116 18.08 -16.33 -1.83
CA LYS A 116 17.37 -17.58 -2.12
C LYS A 116 18.33 -18.77 -2.21
N ASN A 117 19.56 -18.56 -2.69
CA ASN A 117 20.62 -19.57 -2.78
C ASN A 117 21.24 -19.94 -1.41
N GLY A 118 20.96 -19.16 -0.35
CA GLY A 118 21.47 -19.36 1.02
C GLY A 118 22.77 -18.60 1.34
N ASP A 119 23.29 -17.79 0.43
CA ASP A 119 24.41 -16.89 0.72
C ASP A 119 23.97 -15.73 1.64
N LEU A 120 24.90 -15.27 2.45
CA LEU A 120 24.66 -14.32 3.53
C LEU A 120 24.87 -12.87 3.06
N ILE A 121 23.99 -11.98 3.50
CA ILE A 121 24.11 -10.53 3.38
C ILE A 121 24.29 -9.95 4.78
N VAL A 122 25.31 -9.11 4.97
CA VAL A 122 25.65 -8.49 6.25
C VAL A 122 25.80 -7.00 6.09
N GLY A 123 25.02 -6.23 6.85
CA GLY A 123 25.15 -4.78 6.95
C GLY A 123 26.15 -4.35 8.03
N GLY A 124 26.95 -3.33 7.71
CA GLY A 124 27.94 -2.71 8.58
C GLY A 124 27.90 -1.18 8.47
N PRO A 125 26.99 -0.49 9.19
CA PRO A 125 26.73 0.93 9.01
C PRO A 125 27.86 1.87 9.43
N GLY A 126 28.89 1.39 10.13
CA GLY A 126 29.97 2.25 10.63
C GLY A 126 31.30 2.17 9.88
N SER A 127 31.36 1.44 8.75
CA SER A 127 32.56 1.43 7.91
C SER A 127 32.78 2.80 7.25
N PHE A 128 34.04 3.18 7.06
CA PHE A 128 34.49 4.35 6.31
C PHE A 128 33.83 5.65 6.77
N TYR A 129 34.18 6.15 7.95
CA TYR A 129 33.53 7.32 8.58
C TYR A 129 31.99 7.24 8.56
N TRP A 130 31.47 6.06 8.89
CA TRP A 130 30.03 5.81 8.90
C TRP A 130 29.31 6.04 7.56
N GLN A 131 30.02 5.99 6.43
CA GLN A 131 29.39 5.79 5.11
C GLN A 131 28.51 4.53 5.13
N GLY A 132 29.02 3.49 5.79
CA GLY A 132 28.41 2.18 5.89
C GLY A 132 28.79 1.26 4.74
N GLN A 133 28.46 -0.01 4.89
CA GLN A 133 28.91 -1.07 3.99
C GLN A 133 27.92 -2.24 3.98
N VAL A 134 27.85 -2.93 2.85
CA VAL A 134 27.21 -4.24 2.76
C VAL A 134 28.22 -5.26 2.27
N ILE A 135 28.20 -6.44 2.89
CA ILE A 135 29.15 -7.52 2.68
C ILE A 135 28.35 -8.79 2.38
N THR A 136 28.75 -9.53 1.35
CA THR A 136 28.14 -10.81 0.99
C THR A 136 29.15 -11.94 1.05
N ALA A 137 28.73 -13.09 1.56
CA ALA A 137 29.59 -14.26 1.69
C ALA A 137 28.81 -15.57 1.67
N SER A 138 29.42 -16.61 1.11
CA SER A 138 28.84 -17.95 1.13
C SER A 138 29.03 -18.64 2.47
N ILE A 139 27.94 -19.19 3.03
CA ILE A 139 27.99 -19.97 4.28
C ILE A 139 28.95 -21.15 4.15
N ALA A 140 29.00 -21.80 2.99
CA ALA A 140 29.89 -22.92 2.75
C ALA A 140 31.36 -22.51 2.92
N ASP A 141 31.74 -21.34 2.41
CA ASP A 141 33.10 -20.81 2.52
C ASP A 141 33.43 -20.38 3.95
N ILE A 142 32.46 -19.80 4.68
CA ILE A 142 32.60 -19.45 6.10
C ILE A 142 32.94 -20.70 6.92
N ILE A 143 32.21 -21.80 6.69
CA ILE A 143 32.40 -23.05 7.44
C ILE A 143 33.71 -23.74 7.04
N ALA A 144 33.99 -23.85 5.73
CA ALA A 144 35.16 -24.56 5.22
C ALA A 144 36.49 -23.91 5.67
N ASN A 145 36.52 -22.58 5.77
CA ASN A 145 37.71 -21.83 6.15
C ASN A 145 37.72 -21.43 7.64
N TYR A 146 36.87 -22.04 8.47
CA TYR A 146 36.82 -21.73 9.89
C TYR A 146 38.01 -22.34 10.66
N SER A 147 38.84 -21.49 11.28
CA SER A 147 40.00 -21.89 12.10
C SER A 147 40.09 -21.08 13.40
N PHE A 148 40.13 -21.76 14.56
CA PHE A 148 40.30 -21.09 15.85
C PHE A 148 41.66 -20.36 16.01
N LYS A 149 42.66 -20.68 15.17
CA LYS A 149 43.99 -20.07 15.22
C LYS A 149 44.11 -18.82 14.35
N ASP A 150 43.48 -18.85 13.18
CA ASP A 150 43.57 -17.77 12.20
C ASP A 150 42.39 -16.81 12.40
N ILE A 151 42.63 -15.73 13.13
CA ILE A 151 41.57 -14.83 13.59
C ILE A 151 41.21 -13.78 12.52
N LEU A 152 42.20 -13.33 11.75
CA LEU A 152 42.04 -12.43 10.60
C LEU A 152 41.94 -13.29 9.34
N ARG A 153 40.78 -13.34 8.70
CA ARG A 153 40.53 -14.19 7.54
C ARG A 153 39.93 -13.38 6.41
N LYS A 154 40.34 -13.68 5.19
CA LYS A 154 39.73 -13.16 3.97
C LYS A 154 39.18 -14.34 3.17
N LEU A 155 37.88 -14.32 2.90
CA LEU A 155 37.23 -15.33 2.09
C LEU A 155 37.40 -14.98 0.61
N ALA A 156 37.63 -15.98 -0.25
CA ALA A 156 37.94 -15.76 -1.66
C ALA A 156 36.75 -15.22 -2.47
N ARG A 157 35.52 -15.63 -2.12
CA ARG A 157 34.27 -15.22 -2.80
C ARG A 157 33.47 -14.16 -2.04
N GLU A 158 34.05 -13.57 -1.00
CA GLU A 158 33.42 -12.47 -0.29
C GLU A 158 33.46 -11.20 -1.14
N LYS A 159 32.32 -10.51 -1.20
CA LYS A 159 32.18 -9.23 -1.90
C LYS A 159 31.80 -8.17 -0.88
N GLN A 160 32.35 -6.97 -1.04
CA GLN A 160 32.06 -5.84 -0.15
C GLN A 160 31.95 -4.55 -0.95
N THR A 161 31.06 -3.64 -0.55
CA THR A 161 31.04 -2.28 -1.11
C THR A 161 32.31 -1.52 -0.72
N GLY A 162 32.77 -0.62 -1.59
CA GLY A 162 34.01 0.16 -1.41
C GLY A 162 33.81 1.51 -0.74
N VAL A 163 34.92 2.21 -0.49
CA VAL A 163 34.94 3.57 0.07
C VAL A 163 34.43 4.58 -0.95
N ALA A 164 33.56 5.49 -0.52
CA ALA A 164 33.03 6.60 -1.30
C ALA A 164 33.69 7.95 -0.91
N PRO A 165 33.46 9.04 -1.67
CA PRO A 165 33.93 10.37 -1.28
C PRO A 165 33.36 10.82 0.08
N PRO A 166 34.02 11.74 0.80
CA PRO A 166 33.59 12.20 2.13
C PRO A 166 32.18 12.80 2.20
N SER A 167 31.58 13.17 1.06
CA SER A 167 30.17 13.59 1.01
C SER A 167 29.18 12.49 1.39
N TYR A 168 29.63 11.23 1.45
CA TYR A 168 28.82 10.08 1.85
C TYR A 168 29.05 9.66 3.30
N ASP A 169 29.92 10.35 4.04
CA ASP A 169 30.16 10.06 5.46
C ASP A 169 28.85 10.22 6.26
N ASP A 170 28.74 9.48 7.38
CA ASP A 170 27.56 9.47 8.25
C ASP A 170 26.22 9.01 7.63
N ASN A 171 26.25 8.33 6.48
CA ASN A 171 25.06 7.86 5.77
C ASN A 171 24.42 6.58 6.34
N TYR A 172 25.21 5.72 6.99
CA TYR A 172 24.79 4.44 7.58
C TYR A 172 24.26 3.39 6.59
N MET A 173 24.92 3.21 5.44
CA MET A 173 24.56 2.12 4.52
C MET A 173 24.64 0.74 5.19
N GLY A 174 23.63 -0.10 4.96
CA GLY A 174 23.51 -1.40 5.60
C GLY A 174 22.87 -1.32 6.99
N TYR A 175 22.21 -0.21 7.32
CA TYR A 175 21.37 -0.13 8.52
C TYR A 175 20.24 -1.17 8.48
N SER A 176 19.68 -1.41 7.30
CA SER A 176 18.76 -2.49 6.99
C SER A 176 19.14 -3.11 5.64
N VAL A 177 18.87 -4.41 5.45
CA VAL A 177 19.16 -5.14 4.22
C VAL A 177 18.02 -6.12 3.91
N ALA A 178 17.76 -6.34 2.62
CA ALA A 178 16.87 -7.36 2.09
C ALA A 178 17.40 -7.84 0.71
N ALA A 179 16.75 -8.86 0.13
CA ALA A 179 17.08 -9.35 -1.20
C ALA A 179 15.80 -9.60 -2.01
N GLY A 180 15.85 -9.32 -3.31
CA GLY A 180 14.72 -9.40 -4.24
C GLY A 180 15.17 -9.43 -5.69
N GLU A 181 14.27 -9.81 -6.60
CA GLU A 181 14.48 -9.81 -8.04
C GLU A 181 13.97 -8.51 -8.68
N PHE A 182 14.86 -7.71 -9.28
CA PHE A 182 14.48 -6.43 -9.92
C PHE A 182 15.03 -6.26 -11.34
N THR A 183 15.87 -7.17 -11.83
CA THR A 183 16.46 -7.12 -13.17
C THR A 183 15.71 -7.96 -14.20
N GLY A 184 14.94 -8.96 -13.76
CA GLY A 184 14.23 -9.91 -14.63
C GLY A 184 15.11 -11.07 -15.13
N ASP A 185 16.30 -11.27 -14.55
CA ASP A 185 17.22 -12.36 -14.90
C ASP A 185 17.12 -13.57 -13.95
N SER A 186 16.23 -13.52 -12.96
CA SER A 186 16.00 -14.53 -11.92
C SER A 186 17.14 -14.67 -10.89
N GLU A 187 18.12 -13.77 -10.91
CA GLU A 187 19.12 -13.60 -9.86
C GLU A 187 18.75 -12.44 -8.94
N GLN A 188 18.75 -12.69 -7.63
CA GLN A 188 18.37 -11.65 -6.68
C GLN A 188 19.43 -10.57 -6.54
N GLU A 189 18.97 -9.33 -6.51
CA GLU A 189 19.68 -8.13 -6.10
C GLU A 189 19.61 -7.94 -4.57
N LEU A 190 20.54 -7.13 -4.10
CA LEU A 190 20.59 -6.62 -2.73
C LEU A 190 19.82 -5.31 -2.62
N VAL A 191 19.03 -5.15 -1.57
CA VAL A 191 18.42 -3.87 -1.19
C VAL A 191 19.04 -3.41 0.12
N ALA A 192 19.56 -2.18 0.17
CA ALA A 192 20.21 -1.62 1.35
C ALA A 192 19.60 -0.29 1.77
N GLY A 193 19.20 -0.18 3.04
CA GLY A 193 18.75 1.07 3.64
C GLY A 193 19.90 1.97 4.09
N VAL A 194 19.78 3.26 3.79
CA VAL A 194 20.76 4.32 4.05
C VAL A 194 20.06 5.52 4.71
N PRO A 195 19.63 5.40 5.97
CA PRO A 195 18.65 6.31 6.58
C PRO A 195 19.15 7.74 6.83
N ARG A 196 20.46 7.97 6.81
CA ARG A 196 21.06 9.30 6.94
C ARG A 196 21.62 9.86 5.62
N GLY A 197 21.52 9.06 4.56
CA GLY A 197 21.88 9.45 3.21
C GLY A 197 21.11 10.65 2.68
N ALA A 198 21.62 11.24 1.60
CA ALA A 198 21.00 12.39 0.92
C ALA A 198 20.62 13.50 1.93
N GLN A 199 21.58 14.00 2.71
CA GLN A 199 21.37 15.07 3.70
C GLN A 199 20.31 14.73 4.77
N ASN A 200 20.26 13.47 5.23
CA ASN A 200 19.26 12.92 6.16
C ASN A 200 17.82 12.84 5.62
N PHE A 201 17.58 13.00 4.31
CA PHE A 201 16.30 12.55 3.72
C PHE A 201 16.18 11.02 3.81
N GLY A 202 17.32 10.32 3.78
CA GLY A 202 17.39 8.87 3.76
C GLY A 202 17.10 8.34 2.36
N TYR A 203 17.74 7.23 1.99
CA TYR A 203 17.43 6.53 0.75
C TYR A 203 17.60 5.02 0.90
N VAL A 204 17.02 4.28 -0.04
CA VAL A 204 17.21 2.84 -0.20
C VAL A 204 17.83 2.60 -1.56
N SER A 205 18.81 1.70 -1.64
CA SER A 205 19.56 1.42 -2.86
C SER A 205 19.43 -0.03 -3.27
N ILE A 206 19.12 -0.27 -4.55
CA ILE A 206 19.22 -1.57 -5.20
C ILE A 206 20.65 -1.74 -5.71
N ILE A 207 21.27 -2.87 -5.36
CA ILE A 207 22.68 -3.16 -5.59
C ILE A 207 22.77 -4.54 -6.28
N ASN A 208 23.53 -4.60 -7.36
CA ASN A 208 23.77 -5.84 -8.10
C ASN A 208 24.50 -6.87 -7.23
N SER A 209 24.01 -8.10 -7.14
CA SER A 209 24.61 -9.15 -6.30
C SER A 209 25.93 -9.70 -6.86
N SER A 210 26.18 -9.55 -8.17
CA SER A 210 27.37 -10.07 -8.86
C SER A 210 28.61 -9.23 -8.58
N ASP A 211 28.53 -7.91 -8.73
CA ASP A 211 29.69 -7.00 -8.64
C ASP A 211 29.52 -5.86 -7.61
N LEU A 212 28.37 -5.80 -6.92
CA LEU A 212 28.00 -4.75 -5.96
C LEU A 212 27.93 -3.34 -6.57
N THR A 213 27.63 -3.25 -7.87
CA THR A 213 27.31 -1.96 -8.51
C THR A 213 25.94 -1.45 -8.09
N PHE A 214 25.82 -0.13 -7.95
CA PHE A 214 24.57 0.53 -7.60
C PHE A 214 23.68 0.67 -8.84
N ILE A 215 22.43 0.23 -8.74
CA ILE A 215 21.48 0.19 -9.86
C ILE A 215 20.52 1.39 -9.79
N GLN A 216 19.74 1.48 -8.70
CA GLN A 216 18.67 2.46 -8.55
C GLN A 216 18.49 2.84 -7.08
N ASN A 217 18.06 4.08 -6.83
CA ASN A 217 17.82 4.60 -5.50
C ASN A 217 16.39 5.13 -5.36
N PHE A 218 15.78 4.91 -4.19
CA PHE A 218 14.55 5.56 -3.74
C PHE A 218 14.90 6.51 -2.60
N THR A 219 14.52 7.78 -2.70
CA THR A 219 14.86 8.81 -1.71
C THR A 219 13.63 9.19 -0.91
N GLY A 220 13.76 9.34 0.40
CA GLY A 220 12.68 9.78 1.27
C GLY A 220 12.28 11.23 1.02
N GLU A 221 11.02 11.57 1.32
CA GLU A 221 10.46 12.90 1.05
C GLU A 221 10.72 13.91 2.18
N GLN A 222 11.05 13.42 3.38
CA GLN A 222 11.20 14.25 4.57
C GLN A 222 12.52 13.98 5.29
N MET A 223 13.31 15.04 5.50
CA MET A 223 14.52 15.02 6.32
C MET A 223 14.24 14.51 7.74
N ALA A 224 15.16 13.72 8.28
CA ALA A 224 15.11 13.12 9.61
C ALA A 224 13.93 12.16 9.86
N SER A 225 13.15 11.79 8.84
CA SER A 225 12.13 10.73 8.91
C SER A 225 12.73 9.33 9.07
N TYR A 226 14.04 9.21 8.80
CA TYR A 226 14.82 7.98 8.89
C TYR A 226 14.37 6.93 7.84
N PHE A 227 13.96 7.40 6.65
CA PHE A 227 13.60 6.57 5.50
C PHE A 227 14.72 5.57 5.16
N GLY A 228 14.39 4.27 5.14
CA GLY A 228 15.37 3.19 5.02
C GLY A 228 15.75 2.56 6.36
N TYR A 229 15.07 2.91 7.46
CA TYR A 229 15.22 2.25 8.76
C TYR A 229 14.98 0.74 8.68
N THR A 230 13.97 0.35 7.92
CA THR A 230 13.59 -1.03 7.63
C THR A 230 13.30 -1.12 6.14
N VAL A 231 13.71 -2.24 5.55
CA VAL A 231 13.38 -2.61 4.18
C VAL A 231 12.83 -4.03 4.20
N ALA A 232 11.81 -4.28 3.40
CA ALA A 232 11.26 -5.61 3.17
C ALA A 232 10.95 -5.76 1.69
N VAL A 233 10.98 -7.01 1.22
CA VAL A 233 10.69 -7.37 -0.16
C VAL A 233 9.59 -8.42 -0.17
N SER A 234 8.60 -8.25 -1.04
CA SER A 234 7.46 -9.16 -1.19
C SER A 234 6.72 -8.83 -2.49
N ASP A 235 6.27 -9.83 -3.22
CA ASP A 235 5.28 -9.68 -4.31
C ASP A 235 3.87 -9.54 -3.70
N VAL A 236 3.40 -8.33 -3.42
CA VAL A 236 2.13 -8.12 -2.66
C VAL A 236 0.89 -8.18 -3.55
N ASN A 237 1.04 -7.93 -4.85
CA ASN A 237 -0.04 -7.98 -5.84
C ASN A 237 -0.06 -9.29 -6.65
N ASN A 238 0.82 -10.25 -6.33
CA ASN A 238 0.93 -11.58 -6.92
C ASN A 238 1.04 -11.57 -8.45
N ASP A 239 1.84 -10.64 -8.99
CA ASP A 239 2.14 -10.57 -10.43
C ASP A 239 3.44 -11.28 -10.83
N GLY A 240 4.16 -11.83 -9.85
CA GLY A 240 5.42 -12.53 -10.00
C GLY A 240 6.66 -11.64 -9.90
N LEU A 241 6.51 -10.34 -9.67
CA LEU A 241 7.59 -9.38 -9.48
C LEU A 241 7.73 -9.04 -7.99
N ASP A 242 8.97 -8.93 -7.51
CA ASP A 242 9.24 -8.57 -6.11
C ASP A 242 9.00 -7.05 -5.92
N ASP A 243 8.19 -6.65 -4.92
CA ASP A 243 7.97 -5.25 -4.55
C ASP A 243 8.83 -4.83 -3.36
N ILE A 244 9.05 -3.52 -3.20
CA ILE A 244 9.90 -2.97 -2.12
C ILE A 244 9.04 -2.18 -1.13
N LEU A 245 9.14 -2.53 0.16
CA LEU A 245 8.59 -1.76 1.26
C LEU A 245 9.70 -1.07 2.05
N VAL A 246 9.52 0.23 2.32
CA VAL A 246 10.48 1.05 3.06
C VAL A 246 9.81 1.74 4.24
N GLY A 247 10.38 1.60 5.43
CA GLY A 247 9.91 2.30 6.63
C GLY A 247 10.66 3.60 6.92
N ALA A 248 9.90 4.63 7.29
CA ALA A 248 10.35 5.92 7.79
C ALA A 248 9.66 6.21 9.15
N PRO A 249 10.09 5.54 10.24
CA PRO A 249 9.35 5.54 11.51
C PRO A 249 9.30 6.89 12.22
N LEU A 250 10.14 7.86 11.84
CA LEU A 250 10.16 9.20 12.43
C LEU A 250 9.47 10.24 11.53
N PHE A 251 8.79 9.80 10.47
CA PHE A 251 8.04 10.70 9.59
C PHE A 251 7.00 11.50 10.37
N MET A 252 6.94 12.80 10.08
CA MET A 252 5.99 13.73 10.66
C MET A 252 4.92 14.14 9.67
N GLU A 253 3.66 13.86 10.01
CA GLU A 253 2.50 14.32 9.25
C GLU A 253 2.23 15.81 9.55
N ARG A 254 1.88 16.56 8.50
CA ARG A 254 1.52 17.99 8.57
C ARG A 254 0.05 18.15 8.21
N GLU A 255 -0.82 18.02 9.21
CA GLU A 255 -2.27 18.21 9.03
C GLU A 255 -2.64 19.71 8.93
N PHE A 256 -1.89 20.59 9.61
CA PHE A 256 -1.99 22.06 9.53
C PHE A 256 -0.59 22.68 9.75
N GLU A 257 -0.32 23.85 9.16
CA GLU A 257 1.00 24.53 9.15
C GLU A 257 1.67 24.72 10.54
N SER A 258 0.98 24.52 11.66
CA SER A 258 1.49 24.93 12.98
C SER A 258 2.03 23.83 13.90
N LYS A 259 1.79 22.52 13.66
CA LYS A 259 2.33 21.44 14.53
C LYS A 259 2.57 20.11 13.79
N PRO A 260 3.82 19.78 13.42
CA PRO A 260 4.13 18.45 12.90
C PRO A 260 3.91 17.36 13.97
N LYS A 261 3.33 16.23 13.57
CA LYS A 261 3.11 15.06 14.45
C LYS A 261 3.94 13.89 13.94
N GLU A 262 4.93 13.43 14.71
CA GLU A 262 5.67 12.19 14.40
C GLU A 262 4.71 11.01 14.45
N VAL A 263 4.39 10.39 13.33
CA VAL A 263 3.47 9.25 13.25
C VAL A 263 4.14 8.01 12.64
N GLY A 264 5.18 8.22 11.84
CA GLY A 264 5.83 7.18 11.04
C GLY A 264 5.06 6.87 9.76
N GLN A 265 5.78 6.41 8.74
CA GLN A 265 5.24 6.14 7.42
C GLN A 265 5.93 4.93 6.79
N VAL A 266 5.20 4.21 5.95
CA VAL A 266 5.71 3.11 5.12
C VAL A 266 5.36 3.40 3.67
N TYR A 267 6.32 3.18 2.79
CA TYR A 267 6.21 3.36 1.35
C TYR A 267 6.28 1.99 0.69
N LEU A 268 5.35 1.68 -0.21
CA LEU A 268 5.35 0.50 -1.05
C LEU A 268 5.61 0.93 -2.50
N TYR A 269 6.69 0.43 -3.08
CA TYR A 269 7.03 0.59 -4.49
C TYR A 269 6.71 -0.70 -5.21
N LEU A 270 5.59 -0.69 -5.97
CA LEU A 270 5.18 -1.82 -6.79
C LEU A 270 6.02 -1.88 -8.06
N GLN A 271 6.60 -3.05 -8.36
CA GLN A 271 7.36 -3.25 -9.58
C GLN A 271 6.41 -3.57 -10.74
N GLU A 272 6.53 -2.89 -11.88
CA GLU A 272 5.73 -3.20 -13.09
C GLU A 272 6.53 -3.96 -14.15
N SER A 273 7.84 -3.71 -14.21
CA SER A 273 8.80 -4.41 -15.05
C SER A 273 10.21 -4.15 -14.52
N ALA A 274 11.23 -4.78 -15.10
CA ALA A 274 12.61 -4.63 -14.65
C ALA A 274 13.02 -3.16 -14.44
N PHE A 275 13.34 -2.80 -13.20
CA PHE A 275 13.70 -1.45 -12.72
C PHE A 275 12.61 -0.36 -12.83
N VAL A 276 11.39 -0.72 -13.24
CA VAL A 276 10.27 0.22 -13.36
C VAL A 276 9.33 -0.02 -12.20
N PHE A 277 9.17 1.01 -11.37
CA PHE A 277 8.28 1.00 -10.22
C PHE A 277 7.22 2.08 -10.37
N ARG A 278 6.01 1.80 -9.87
CA ARG A 278 4.97 2.83 -9.69
C ARG A 278 5.39 3.87 -8.66
N ASP A 279 4.69 5.00 -8.68
CA ASP A 279 4.70 5.92 -7.56
C ASP A 279 4.31 5.19 -6.26
N ALA A 280 4.97 5.58 -5.17
CA ALA A 280 4.86 4.86 -3.91
C ALA A 280 3.41 4.90 -3.39
N GLN A 281 2.86 3.73 -3.07
CA GLN A 281 1.69 3.66 -2.22
C GLN A 281 2.09 3.97 -0.77
N ILE A 282 1.43 4.95 -0.15
CA ILE A 282 1.79 5.46 1.16
C ILE A 282 0.86 4.93 2.25
N LEU A 283 1.44 4.36 3.30
CA LEU A 283 0.76 3.96 4.54
C LEU A 283 1.25 4.83 5.70
N THR A 284 0.37 5.65 6.26
CA THR A 284 0.72 6.59 7.35
C THR A 284 0.24 6.07 8.70
N GLY A 285 1.11 6.15 9.72
CA GLY A 285 0.74 5.84 11.09
C GLY A 285 -0.31 6.82 11.62
N THR A 286 -1.14 6.37 12.57
CA THR A 286 -2.22 7.20 13.13
C THR A 286 -1.93 7.73 14.53
N GLU A 287 -0.89 7.21 15.21
CA GLU A 287 -0.58 7.53 16.60
C GLU A 287 0.75 8.26 16.74
N VAL A 288 0.71 9.38 17.46
CA VAL A 288 1.87 10.25 17.67
C VAL A 288 2.93 9.53 18.50
N PHE A 289 4.19 9.58 18.06
CA PHE A 289 5.35 8.87 18.61
C PHE A 289 5.19 7.34 18.63
N GLY A 290 4.24 6.79 17.85
CA GLY A 290 4.01 5.35 17.73
C GLY A 290 5.12 4.62 16.96
N ARG A 291 5.83 5.36 16.10
CA ARG A 291 6.89 4.89 15.20
C ARG A 291 6.43 3.78 14.25
N PHE A 292 5.32 4.02 13.59
CA PHE A 292 4.80 3.11 12.56
C PHE A 292 5.85 2.91 11.46
N GLY A 293 6.08 1.66 11.04
CA GLY A 293 7.16 1.32 10.11
C GLY A 293 8.50 1.09 10.78
N SER A 294 8.53 0.77 12.09
CA SER A 294 9.78 0.32 12.75
C SER A 294 10.13 -1.14 12.39
N ALA A 295 9.14 -1.95 12.02
CA ALA A 295 9.37 -3.30 11.55
C ALA A 295 8.35 -3.59 10.44
N ILE A 296 8.80 -4.27 9.39
CA ILE A 296 7.96 -4.72 8.29
C ILE A 296 8.33 -6.18 8.03
N THR A 297 7.34 -7.06 7.89
CA THR A 297 7.59 -8.46 7.50
C THR A 297 6.57 -8.92 6.47
N HIS A 298 7.06 -9.67 5.49
CA HIS A 298 6.28 -10.58 4.67
C HIS A 298 5.58 -11.60 5.57
N LEU A 299 4.30 -11.83 5.32
CA LEU A 299 3.51 -12.87 5.99
C LEU A 299 3.23 -14.07 5.08
N GLY A 300 3.45 -13.95 3.77
CA GLY A 300 2.79 -14.83 2.80
C GLY A 300 1.31 -14.48 2.69
N ASP A 301 0.56 -15.35 2.02
CA ASP A 301 -0.89 -15.24 1.93
C ASP A 301 -1.56 -15.71 3.25
N LEU A 302 -1.84 -14.77 4.15
CA LEU A 302 -2.32 -15.02 5.52
C LEU A 302 -3.79 -15.47 5.53
N ASN A 303 -4.58 -15.06 4.55
CA ASN A 303 -6.01 -15.38 4.43
C ASN A 303 -6.34 -16.34 3.28
N GLN A 304 -5.34 -16.79 2.52
CA GLN A 304 -5.45 -17.70 1.37
C GLN A 304 -6.34 -17.13 0.26
N ASP A 305 -6.26 -15.82 0.01
CA ASP A 305 -7.03 -15.13 -1.03
C ASP A 305 -6.30 -14.98 -2.37
N GLY A 306 -5.05 -15.41 -2.43
CA GLY A 306 -4.19 -15.36 -3.61
C GLY A 306 -3.23 -14.18 -3.65
N TYR A 307 -3.16 -13.33 -2.61
CA TYR A 307 -2.22 -12.22 -2.53
C TYR A 307 -1.38 -12.31 -1.25
N ASN A 308 -0.14 -11.81 -1.29
CA ASN A 308 0.71 -11.83 -0.10
C ASN A 308 0.40 -10.65 0.82
N ASP A 309 0.45 -10.91 2.13
CA ASP A 309 0.11 -9.96 3.17
C ASP A 309 1.33 -9.47 3.95
N ILE A 310 1.18 -8.30 4.60
CA ILE A 310 2.26 -7.62 5.31
C ILE A 310 1.85 -7.29 6.75
N ALA A 311 2.77 -7.48 7.70
CA ALA A 311 2.64 -6.95 9.05
C ALA A 311 3.59 -5.76 9.28
N ILE A 312 3.07 -4.69 9.86
CA ILE A 312 3.82 -3.47 10.18
C ILE A 312 3.77 -3.20 11.68
N GLY A 313 4.93 -2.97 12.28
CA GLY A 313 5.11 -2.68 13.70
C GLY A 313 5.07 -1.18 14.02
N ALA A 314 4.33 -0.84 15.09
CA ALA A 314 4.32 0.47 15.73
C ALA A 314 4.61 0.26 17.24
N PRO A 315 5.88 0.06 17.61
CA PRO A 315 6.27 -0.51 18.91
C PRO A 315 5.96 0.36 20.12
N PHE A 316 5.65 1.63 19.91
CA PHE A 316 5.34 2.60 20.96
C PHE A 316 3.93 3.17 20.86
N ALA A 317 3.10 2.64 19.96
CA ALA A 317 1.70 3.01 19.81
C ALA A 317 0.80 2.36 20.89
N GLY A 318 -0.45 2.78 20.95
CA GLY A 318 -1.47 2.31 21.87
C GLY A 318 -1.40 2.93 23.26
N GLU A 319 -2.43 2.63 24.05
CA GLU A 319 -2.49 3.04 25.46
C GLU A 319 -1.23 2.59 26.21
N ASP A 320 -0.68 3.50 27.02
CA ASP A 320 0.56 3.32 27.78
C ASP A 320 1.81 2.97 26.94
N ARG A 321 1.79 3.20 25.61
CA ARG A 321 2.86 2.84 24.68
C ARG A 321 3.21 1.35 24.71
N ARG A 322 2.19 0.50 24.84
CA ARG A 322 2.34 -0.96 24.89
C ARG A 322 2.70 -1.60 23.55
N GLY A 323 2.63 -0.86 22.45
CA GLY A 323 2.96 -1.28 21.10
C GLY A 323 1.77 -1.92 20.36
N LYS A 324 1.78 -1.79 19.03
CA LYS A 324 0.81 -2.38 18.11
C LYS A 324 1.51 -3.03 16.92
N VAL A 325 0.84 -4.02 16.34
CA VAL A 325 1.17 -4.58 15.02
C VAL A 325 -0.09 -4.54 14.16
N LEU A 326 0.03 -4.03 12.95
CA LEU A 326 -1.06 -3.84 12.01
C LEU A 326 -0.86 -4.80 10.83
N ILE A 327 -1.92 -5.51 10.45
CA ILE A 327 -1.93 -6.45 9.33
C ILE A 327 -2.61 -5.76 8.15
N TYR A 328 -1.92 -5.73 7.02
CA TYR A 328 -2.38 -5.17 5.75
C TYR A 328 -2.46 -6.29 4.73
N ASN A 329 -3.63 -6.46 4.11
CA ASN A 329 -3.80 -7.49 3.09
C ASN A 329 -3.43 -6.99 1.70
N GLY A 330 -2.82 -7.89 0.91
CA GLY A 330 -2.55 -7.67 -0.51
C GLY A 330 -3.82 -7.73 -1.37
N TYR A 331 -3.76 -7.10 -2.54
CA TYR A 331 -4.72 -7.25 -3.62
C TYR A 331 -4.08 -6.83 -4.94
N SER A 332 -4.80 -6.94 -6.05
CA SER A 332 -4.26 -6.71 -7.40
C SER A 332 -3.59 -5.35 -7.64
N ASN A 333 -3.92 -4.31 -6.87
CA ASN A 333 -3.31 -2.98 -7.01
C ASN A 333 -2.38 -2.59 -5.83
N GLY A 334 -1.90 -3.55 -5.03
CA GLY A 334 -0.96 -3.31 -3.93
C GLY A 334 -1.52 -3.75 -2.58
N LEU A 335 -1.42 -2.89 -1.56
CA LEU A 335 -1.92 -3.17 -0.21
C LEU A 335 -3.22 -2.43 0.07
N ASN A 336 -4.16 -3.05 0.76
CA ASN A 336 -5.33 -2.33 1.27
C ASN A 336 -4.85 -1.22 2.22
N THR A 337 -5.30 0.02 2.04
CA THR A 337 -4.85 1.15 2.87
C THR A 337 -5.35 1.07 4.31
N ASN A 338 -6.44 0.35 4.55
CA ASN A 338 -6.95 0.08 5.89
C ASN A 338 -6.45 -1.28 6.39
N PRO A 339 -5.90 -1.35 7.62
CA PRO A 339 -5.47 -2.62 8.18
C PRO A 339 -6.68 -3.50 8.50
N SER A 340 -6.63 -4.77 8.11
CA SER A 340 -7.71 -5.74 8.38
C SER A 340 -7.71 -6.20 9.84
N GLN A 341 -6.55 -6.15 10.51
CA GLN A 341 -6.41 -6.53 11.90
C GLN A 341 -5.35 -5.69 12.63
N VAL A 342 -5.59 -5.40 13.92
CA VAL A 342 -4.64 -4.73 14.80
C VAL A 342 -4.39 -5.57 16.05
N LEU A 343 -3.16 -6.04 16.21
CA LEU A 343 -2.68 -6.75 17.40
C LEU A 343 -2.15 -5.74 18.42
N LYS A 344 -2.62 -5.84 19.67
CA LYS A 344 -2.24 -4.92 20.75
C LYS A 344 -1.32 -5.61 21.74
N GLY A 345 -0.25 -4.92 22.15
CA GLY A 345 0.65 -5.41 23.19
C GLY A 345 -0.06 -5.55 24.53
N ALA A 346 0.08 -6.72 25.17
CA ALA A 346 -0.57 -7.03 26.44
C ALA A 346 0.26 -6.61 27.67
N TRP A 347 1.58 -6.41 27.51
CA TRP A 347 2.50 -6.21 28.64
C TRP A 347 2.86 -4.73 28.81
N ALA A 348 2.74 -4.25 30.05
CA ALA A 348 3.42 -3.04 30.49
C ALA A 348 4.85 -3.39 30.94
N SER A 349 5.77 -2.43 30.85
CA SER A 349 7.13 -2.56 31.38
C SER A 349 7.49 -1.31 32.19
N GLN A 350 8.23 -1.50 33.29
CA GLN A 350 8.43 -0.47 34.31
C GLN A 350 9.60 0.49 34.00
N SER A 351 10.64 0.02 33.30
CA SER A 351 11.87 0.79 33.05
C SER A 351 12.03 1.28 31.61
N MET A 352 11.38 0.63 30.65
CA MET A 352 11.40 0.96 29.22
C MET A 352 10.06 0.51 28.60
N PRO A 353 9.54 1.12 27.53
CA PRO A 353 8.35 0.58 26.85
C PRO A 353 8.53 -0.89 26.47
N SER A 354 7.44 -1.66 26.43
CA SER A 354 7.48 -3.09 26.10
C SER A 354 8.12 -3.37 24.73
N GLY A 355 7.96 -2.44 23.78
CA GLY A 355 8.46 -2.56 22.41
C GLY A 355 7.78 -3.69 21.64
N PHE A 356 6.51 -3.99 21.93
CA PHE A 356 5.74 -5.01 21.21
C PHE A 356 5.59 -4.60 19.74
N GLY A 357 6.13 -5.40 18.83
CA GLY A 357 6.14 -5.09 17.39
C GLY A 357 7.43 -4.42 16.93
N PHE A 358 8.47 -4.32 17.76
CA PHE A 358 9.78 -3.82 17.35
C PHE A 358 10.53 -4.80 16.44
N THR A 359 10.23 -6.09 16.55
CA THR A 359 10.74 -7.14 15.66
C THR A 359 9.60 -8.08 15.28
N LEU A 360 9.51 -8.40 14.00
CA LEU A 360 8.46 -9.25 13.43
C LEU A 360 9.09 -10.33 12.55
N ARG A 361 8.43 -11.49 12.46
CA ARG A 361 8.72 -12.51 11.46
C ARG A 361 7.47 -13.31 11.13
N GLY A 362 7.05 -13.32 9.88
CA GLY A 362 5.97 -14.16 9.36
C GLY A 362 6.44 -15.23 8.39
N ASP A 363 5.54 -15.66 7.52
CA ASP A 363 5.82 -16.53 6.35
C ASP A 363 6.29 -17.94 6.75
N SER A 364 5.70 -18.47 7.83
CA SER A 364 5.91 -19.86 8.24
C SER A 364 4.69 -20.37 9.01
N ASP A 365 4.15 -21.49 8.56
CA ASP A 365 3.11 -22.24 9.27
C ASP A 365 3.77 -23.12 10.36
N VAL A 366 3.61 -22.73 11.63
CA VAL A 366 4.27 -23.41 12.76
C VAL A 366 3.45 -24.58 13.30
N ASP A 367 2.13 -24.62 13.04
CA ASP A 367 1.23 -25.65 13.54
C ASP A 367 0.62 -26.55 12.45
N LYS A 368 1.04 -26.36 11.20
CA LYS A 368 0.70 -27.16 10.02
C LYS A 368 -0.79 -27.12 9.70
N ASN A 369 -1.38 -25.93 9.74
CA ASN A 369 -2.78 -25.69 9.41
C ASN A 369 -3.01 -25.13 8.00
N ASP A 370 -1.95 -25.00 7.19
CA ASP A 370 -1.86 -24.42 5.85
C ASP A 370 -1.95 -22.89 5.78
N TYR A 371 -1.92 -22.19 6.92
CA TYR A 371 -1.86 -20.72 6.98
C TYR A 371 -0.56 -20.28 7.66
N PRO A 372 0.10 -19.23 7.15
CA PRO A 372 1.32 -18.74 7.75
C PRO A 372 1.05 -18.05 9.09
N ASP A 373 1.96 -18.21 10.05
CA ASP A 373 1.85 -17.62 11.39
C ASP A 373 2.77 -16.41 11.54
N LEU A 374 2.56 -15.62 12.61
CA LEU A 374 3.33 -14.43 12.91
C LEU A 374 3.99 -14.49 14.29
N ILE A 375 5.28 -14.21 14.34
CA ILE A 375 6.05 -14.04 15.58
C ILE A 375 6.28 -12.54 15.85
N VAL A 376 5.95 -12.10 17.06
CA VAL A 376 6.11 -10.71 17.52
C VAL A 376 7.01 -10.64 18.74
N GLY A 377 8.06 -9.82 18.66
CA GLY A 377 8.94 -9.53 19.78
C GLY A 377 8.46 -8.35 20.62
N ALA A 378 8.65 -8.44 21.94
CA ALA A 378 8.46 -7.37 22.92
C ALA A 378 9.69 -7.31 23.84
N PHE A 379 10.79 -6.78 23.31
CA PHE A 379 12.11 -6.87 23.94
C PHE A 379 12.17 -6.19 25.32
N GLY A 380 11.47 -5.06 25.50
CA GLY A 380 11.42 -4.33 26.77
C GLY A 380 10.65 -5.06 27.87
N ALA A 381 9.84 -6.06 27.50
CA ALA A 381 9.18 -6.97 28.43
C ALA A 381 9.88 -8.35 28.53
N GLY A 382 10.91 -8.60 27.73
CA GLY A 382 11.59 -9.90 27.65
C GLY A 382 10.68 -11.03 27.16
N LYS A 383 9.76 -10.74 26.21
CA LYS A 383 8.77 -11.68 25.68
C LYS A 383 8.83 -11.79 24.16
N ALA A 384 8.44 -12.96 23.65
CA ALA A 384 8.11 -13.21 22.25
C ALA A 384 6.77 -13.95 22.21
N VAL A 385 5.97 -13.67 21.19
CA VAL A 385 4.59 -14.16 21.07
C VAL A 385 4.42 -14.77 19.69
N VAL A 386 3.75 -15.90 19.60
CA VAL A 386 3.34 -16.52 18.35
C VAL A 386 1.84 -16.32 18.19
N TYR A 387 1.43 -15.63 17.13
CA TYR A 387 0.06 -15.51 16.68
C TYR A 387 -0.15 -16.50 15.56
N ARG A 388 -1.12 -17.40 15.74
CA ARG A 388 -1.44 -18.41 14.74
C ARG A 388 -2.62 -17.99 13.88
N ALA A 389 -2.55 -18.25 12.57
CA ALA A 389 -3.58 -17.89 11.62
C ALA A 389 -4.75 -18.86 11.65
N ARG A 390 -5.98 -18.33 11.79
CA ARG A 390 -7.21 -19.15 11.84
C ARG A 390 -7.64 -19.49 10.42
N PRO A 391 -8.10 -20.73 10.14
CA PRO A 391 -8.64 -21.07 8.84
C PRO A 391 -9.80 -20.17 8.41
N VAL A 392 -9.73 -19.63 7.20
CA VAL A 392 -10.74 -18.71 6.64
C VAL A 392 -11.82 -19.50 5.91
N VAL A 393 -13.08 -19.14 6.14
CA VAL A 393 -14.26 -19.76 5.51
C VAL A 393 -14.96 -18.73 4.65
N THR A 394 -15.07 -19.04 3.35
CA THR A 394 -15.74 -18.21 2.35
C THR A 394 -17.11 -18.84 2.02
N VAL A 395 -18.18 -18.08 2.24
CA VAL A 395 -19.56 -18.53 2.09
C VAL A 395 -20.21 -17.71 0.99
N ASN A 396 -20.49 -18.34 -0.14
CA ASN A 396 -21.28 -17.74 -1.22
C ASN A 396 -22.74 -18.13 -1.00
N ALA A 397 -23.49 -17.25 -0.33
CA ALA A 397 -24.92 -17.42 -0.08
C ALA A 397 -25.73 -16.67 -1.14
N GLN A 398 -26.75 -17.34 -1.69
CA GLN A 398 -27.72 -16.73 -2.60
C GLN A 398 -29.13 -17.02 -2.07
N LEU A 399 -29.99 -16.00 -2.12
CA LEU A 399 -31.39 -16.08 -1.74
C LEU A 399 -32.24 -15.91 -2.99
N ILE A 400 -33.25 -16.77 -3.19
CA ILE A 400 -34.11 -16.78 -4.37
C ILE A 400 -35.57 -16.86 -3.92
N LEU A 401 -36.41 -15.99 -4.48
CA LEU A 401 -37.83 -15.90 -4.15
C LEU A 401 -38.67 -16.37 -5.33
N ASN A 402 -39.60 -17.30 -5.09
CA ASN A 402 -40.48 -17.82 -6.13
C ASN A 402 -41.96 -17.88 -5.67
N PRO A 403 -42.82 -16.98 -6.17
CA PRO A 403 -42.53 -15.81 -7.01
C PRO A 403 -41.98 -14.60 -6.22
N MET A 404 -41.26 -13.70 -6.89
CA MET A 404 -40.88 -12.39 -6.30
C MET A 404 -42.07 -11.43 -6.16
N ILE A 405 -43.05 -11.52 -7.06
CA ILE A 405 -44.30 -10.74 -7.01
C ILE A 405 -45.41 -11.64 -6.46
N VAL A 406 -45.93 -11.27 -5.31
CA VAL A 406 -46.95 -11.98 -4.54
C VAL A 406 -48.30 -11.37 -4.86
N ASN A 407 -49.20 -12.17 -5.44
CA ASN A 407 -50.57 -11.79 -5.71
C ASN A 407 -51.48 -12.19 -4.52
N PRO A 408 -52.05 -11.24 -3.75
CA PRO A 408 -52.94 -11.53 -2.61
C PRO A 408 -54.19 -12.34 -2.96
N ASP A 409 -54.66 -12.30 -4.21
CA ASP A 409 -55.83 -13.04 -4.65
C ASP A 409 -55.53 -14.52 -4.93
N ASN A 410 -54.26 -14.86 -5.17
CA ASN A 410 -53.84 -16.22 -5.48
C ASN A 410 -53.62 -17.08 -4.21
N LYS A 411 -54.72 -17.41 -3.53
CA LYS A 411 -54.72 -18.15 -2.26
C LYS A 411 -54.61 -19.66 -2.49
N THR A 412 -53.39 -20.16 -2.68
CA THR A 412 -53.10 -21.57 -3.05
C THR A 412 -52.82 -22.50 -1.87
N CYS A 413 -52.28 -22.01 -0.75
CA CYS A 413 -51.89 -22.86 0.38
C CYS A 413 -52.97 -22.87 1.47
N GLN A 414 -53.28 -24.05 2.03
CA GLN A 414 -54.21 -24.19 3.16
C GLN A 414 -53.43 -24.26 4.48
N LEU A 415 -53.67 -23.31 5.40
CA LEU A 415 -52.95 -23.27 6.67
C LEU A 415 -53.21 -24.53 7.54
N PRO A 416 -52.18 -25.09 8.20
CA PRO A 416 -52.37 -26.24 9.08
C PRO A 416 -53.29 -25.88 10.27
N GLY A 417 -54.38 -26.64 10.45
CA GLY A 417 -55.34 -26.43 11.54
C GLY A 417 -56.46 -25.41 11.28
N PHE A 418 -56.38 -24.64 10.18
CA PHE A 418 -57.44 -23.71 9.76
C PHE A 418 -57.91 -24.05 8.34
N GLN A 419 -59.21 -24.02 8.05
CA GLN A 419 -59.74 -24.17 6.68
C GLN A 419 -59.54 -22.90 5.81
N LEU A 420 -58.52 -22.09 6.12
CA LEU A 420 -58.25 -20.82 5.46
C LEU A 420 -57.19 -21.03 4.38
N LEU A 421 -57.53 -20.60 3.16
CA LEU A 421 -56.59 -20.49 2.05
C LEU A 421 -55.84 -19.16 2.16
N VAL A 422 -54.52 -19.22 2.00
CA VAL A 422 -53.61 -18.07 2.04
C VAL A 422 -52.72 -18.06 0.81
N THR A 423 -52.26 -16.87 0.43
CA THR A 423 -51.23 -16.70 -0.60
C THR A 423 -49.89 -17.10 0.00
N CYS A 424 -49.18 -17.99 -0.68
CA CYS A 424 -47.88 -18.50 -0.25
C CYS A 424 -46.85 -18.43 -1.37
N PHE A 425 -45.58 -18.37 -0.99
CA PHE A 425 -44.44 -18.38 -1.90
C PHE A 425 -43.26 -19.09 -1.23
N PHE A 426 -42.35 -19.60 -2.06
CA PHE A 426 -41.16 -20.29 -1.59
C PHE A 426 -39.97 -19.33 -1.51
N ILE A 427 -39.21 -19.48 -0.44
CA ILE A 427 -37.89 -18.90 -0.27
C ILE A 427 -36.90 -20.05 -0.38
N THR A 428 -36.15 -20.09 -1.46
CA THR A 428 -35.07 -21.06 -1.67
C THR A 428 -33.76 -20.33 -1.49
N PHE A 429 -32.86 -20.86 -0.66
CA PHE A 429 -31.50 -20.34 -0.60
C PHE A 429 -30.49 -21.42 -0.94
N HIS A 430 -29.40 -20.96 -1.55
CA HIS A 430 -28.29 -21.76 -1.99
C HIS A 430 -27.04 -21.31 -1.23
N PHE A 431 -26.48 -22.21 -0.43
CA PHE A 431 -25.18 -22.01 0.19
C PHE A 431 -24.15 -22.79 -0.61
N CYS A 432 -23.21 -22.08 -1.23
CA CYS A 432 -21.99 -22.67 -1.76
C CYS A 432 -20.85 -22.31 -0.83
N VAL A 433 -20.27 -23.32 -0.17
CA VAL A 433 -19.26 -23.10 0.86
C VAL A 433 -17.91 -23.61 0.36
N THR A 434 -16.91 -22.75 0.42
CA THR A 434 -15.52 -23.10 0.14
C THR A 434 -14.74 -23.09 1.44
N ILE A 435 -14.10 -24.21 1.77
CA ILE A 435 -13.44 -24.44 3.06
C ILE A 435 -12.03 -24.93 2.79
N SER A 436 -11.07 -24.63 3.66
CA SER A 436 -9.74 -25.22 3.55
C SER A 436 -9.62 -26.63 4.15
N GLN A 437 -10.22 -27.02 5.31
CA GLN A 437 -10.04 -28.43 5.77
C GLN A 437 -10.89 -29.06 6.94
N LYS A 438 -12.03 -28.53 7.43
CA LYS A 438 -12.82 -29.20 8.50
C LYS A 438 -14.35 -29.08 8.39
N MET A 439 -15.07 -30.02 9.03
CA MET A 439 -16.51 -29.93 9.29
C MET A 439 -16.78 -28.79 10.28
N PHE A 440 -17.80 -27.99 10.01
CA PHE A 440 -18.29 -26.96 10.94
C PHE A 440 -19.80 -26.80 10.83
N LEU A 441 -20.36 -26.17 11.86
CA LEU A 441 -21.76 -25.81 11.93
C LEU A 441 -21.92 -24.32 11.60
N LEU A 442 -22.75 -24.03 10.60
CA LEU A 442 -23.21 -22.68 10.28
C LEU A 442 -24.59 -22.47 10.89
N LYS A 443 -24.78 -21.39 11.65
CA LYS A 443 -26.07 -20.95 12.17
C LYS A 443 -26.62 -19.86 11.25
N GLY A 444 -27.83 -20.05 10.76
CA GLY A 444 -28.56 -19.09 9.94
C GLY A 444 -29.77 -18.53 10.67
N GLU A 445 -30.03 -17.24 10.51
CA GLU A 445 -31.25 -16.57 10.92
C GLU A 445 -31.92 -15.96 9.69
N LEU A 446 -33.12 -16.42 9.37
CA LEU A 446 -33.94 -15.86 8.29
C LEU A 446 -35.03 -14.97 8.88
N GLN A 447 -35.05 -13.71 8.48
CA GLN A 447 -35.99 -12.68 8.95
C GLN A 447 -36.87 -12.20 7.80
N LEU A 448 -38.18 -12.26 8.00
CA LEU A 448 -39.20 -11.81 7.05
C LEU A 448 -39.64 -10.39 7.38
N ASP A 449 -39.82 -9.58 6.33
CA ASP A 449 -40.27 -8.19 6.40
C ASP A 449 -39.40 -7.35 7.37
N SER A 450 -38.08 -7.52 7.27
CA SER A 450 -37.07 -7.04 8.26
C SER A 450 -36.99 -5.51 8.36
N LEU A 451 -37.27 -4.78 7.27
CA LEU A 451 -37.29 -3.30 7.25
C LEU A 451 -38.50 -2.68 7.97
N LYS A 452 -39.54 -3.46 8.31
CA LYS A 452 -40.64 -2.96 9.13
C LYS A 452 -40.19 -2.67 10.55
N GLN A 453 -40.50 -1.46 11.02
CA GLN A 453 -40.21 -0.98 12.37
C GLN A 453 -40.61 -1.98 13.45
N LYS A 454 -39.84 -2.04 14.54
CA LYS A 454 -40.15 -2.89 15.70
C LYS A 454 -41.54 -2.53 16.24
N GLY A 455 -42.48 -3.46 16.17
CA GLY A 455 -43.88 -3.27 16.58
C GLY A 455 -44.87 -3.03 15.43
N ALA A 456 -44.40 -2.79 14.21
CA ALA A 456 -45.27 -2.80 13.03
C ALA A 456 -45.68 -4.24 12.66
N VAL A 457 -46.85 -4.39 12.04
CA VAL A 457 -47.35 -5.69 11.58
C VAL A 457 -46.42 -6.25 10.50
N LYS A 458 -45.84 -7.42 10.76
CA LYS A 458 -45.07 -8.18 9.77
C LYS A 458 -46.03 -8.87 8.82
N ARG A 459 -45.96 -8.56 7.53
CA ARG A 459 -46.95 -8.99 6.53
C ARG A 459 -46.84 -10.46 6.15
N THR A 460 -45.65 -11.02 6.26
CA THR A 460 -45.36 -12.41 5.91
C THR A 460 -44.90 -13.21 7.12
N LEU A 461 -45.28 -14.47 7.16
CA LEU A 461 -44.92 -15.41 8.23
C LEU A 461 -44.51 -16.76 7.64
N PHE A 462 -43.63 -17.48 8.34
CA PHE A 462 -43.33 -18.87 8.00
C PHE A 462 -44.58 -19.73 8.16
N PHE A 463 -44.81 -20.61 7.18
CA PHE A 463 -46.01 -21.43 7.10
C PHE A 463 -46.15 -22.40 8.27
N ASP A 464 -45.05 -23.04 8.69
CA ASP A 464 -45.08 -24.05 9.77
C ASP A 464 -45.00 -23.44 11.18
N TYR A 465 -44.27 -22.32 11.33
CA TYR A 465 -43.96 -21.74 12.64
C TYR A 465 -44.84 -20.54 13.01
N HIS A 466 -45.52 -19.93 12.04
CA HIS A 466 -46.31 -18.70 12.20
C HIS A 466 -45.54 -17.53 12.82
N GLN A 467 -44.22 -17.50 12.62
CA GLN A 467 -43.33 -16.44 13.09
C GLN A 467 -42.73 -15.68 11.90
N SER A 468 -42.22 -14.47 12.16
CA SER A 468 -41.53 -13.64 11.15
C SER A 468 -40.01 -13.87 11.11
N HIS A 469 -39.50 -14.78 11.94
CA HIS A 469 -38.08 -15.14 11.98
C HIS A 469 -37.94 -16.64 12.26
N HIS A 470 -36.87 -17.24 11.75
CA HIS A 470 -36.57 -18.66 11.95
C HIS A 470 -35.05 -18.87 12.03
N TYR A 471 -34.63 -19.72 12.97
CA TYR A 471 -33.22 -20.12 13.14
C TYR A 471 -33.04 -21.54 12.66
N PHE A 472 -31.99 -21.77 11.88
CA PHE A 472 -31.63 -23.09 11.37
C PHE A 472 -30.11 -23.29 11.45
N SER A 473 -29.67 -24.55 11.39
CA SER A 473 -28.26 -24.90 11.42
C SER A 473 -27.93 -25.82 10.25
N ILE A 474 -26.81 -25.56 9.60
CA ILE A 474 -26.29 -26.37 8.48
C ILE A 474 -24.98 -27.00 8.91
N VAL A 475 -24.90 -28.32 8.83
CA VAL A 475 -23.65 -29.07 8.98
C VAL A 475 -22.99 -29.15 7.60
N ILE A 476 -21.80 -28.58 7.46
CA ILE A 476 -21.02 -28.67 6.22
C ILE A 476 -19.93 -29.71 6.40
N GLU A 477 -19.98 -30.80 5.64
CA GLU A 477 -19.07 -31.94 5.79
C GLU A 477 -17.94 -31.99 4.75
N ARG A 478 -18.09 -31.33 3.59
CA ARG A 478 -17.16 -31.41 2.46
C ARG A 478 -16.95 -30.07 1.75
N GLN A 479 -15.77 -29.89 1.14
CA GLN A 479 -15.45 -28.75 0.27
C GLN A 479 -16.37 -28.69 -0.96
N LYS A 480 -16.83 -27.48 -1.32
CA LYS A 480 -17.64 -27.18 -2.51
C LYS A 480 -19.00 -27.88 -2.57
N GLN A 481 -19.60 -28.20 -1.42
CA GLN A 481 -20.95 -28.74 -1.39
C GLN A 481 -21.96 -27.58 -1.50
N LEU A 482 -22.80 -27.62 -2.54
CA LEU A 482 -23.97 -26.78 -2.63
C LEU A 482 -25.04 -27.33 -1.69
N HIS A 483 -25.44 -26.56 -0.69
CA HIS A 483 -26.54 -26.89 0.20
C HIS A 483 -27.74 -25.99 -0.13
N CYS A 484 -28.86 -26.62 -0.45
CA CYS A 484 -30.11 -25.92 -0.77
C CYS A 484 -31.14 -26.25 0.30
N GLN A 485 -31.85 -25.23 0.80
CA GLN A 485 -32.96 -25.44 1.70
C GLN A 485 -34.08 -24.45 1.39
N ASP A 486 -35.30 -24.96 1.46
CA ASP A 486 -36.51 -24.25 1.09
C ASP A 486 -37.35 -23.95 2.34
N PHE A 487 -37.89 -22.74 2.41
CA PHE A 487 -38.89 -22.34 3.40
C PHE A 487 -40.16 -21.89 2.70
N LEU A 488 -41.30 -22.42 3.14
CA LEU A 488 -42.61 -21.97 2.70
C LEU A 488 -43.07 -20.80 3.59
N VAL A 489 -43.44 -19.69 2.95
CA VAL A 489 -43.88 -18.45 3.60
C VAL A 489 -45.25 -18.06 3.06
N TYR A 490 -46.09 -17.47 3.91
CA TYR A 490 -47.40 -16.97 3.50
C TYR A 490 -47.58 -15.49 3.82
N LEU A 491 -48.39 -14.82 3.00
CA LEU A 491 -48.86 -13.45 3.21
C LEU A 491 -50.10 -13.49 4.10
N ARG A 492 -50.14 -12.62 5.12
CA ARG A 492 -51.30 -12.41 6.00
C ARG A 492 -52.51 -11.92 5.21
N ASP A 493 -53.68 -11.91 5.85
CA ASP A 493 -54.88 -11.39 5.20
C ASP A 493 -54.78 -9.86 5.02
N GLU A 494 -55.39 -9.35 3.95
CA GLU A 494 -55.35 -7.91 3.63
C GLU A 494 -55.98 -7.03 4.70
N THR A 495 -56.85 -7.59 5.56
CA THR A 495 -57.42 -6.85 6.69
C THR A 495 -56.42 -6.63 7.83
N GLU A 496 -55.32 -7.38 7.87
CA GLU A 496 -54.32 -7.30 8.94
C GLU A 496 -53.26 -6.22 8.69
N PHE A 497 -53.07 -5.77 7.45
CA PHE A 497 -52.06 -4.77 7.10
C PHE A 497 -52.55 -3.82 6.01
N ARG A 498 -52.18 -2.54 6.12
CA ARG A 498 -52.56 -1.51 5.13
C ARG A 498 -51.51 -1.27 4.07
N ASP A 499 -50.26 -1.61 4.37
CA ASP A 499 -49.12 -1.25 3.53
C ASP A 499 -48.86 -2.33 2.46
N LYS A 500 -49.32 -2.03 1.25
CA LYS A 500 -49.13 -2.87 0.06
C LYS A 500 -48.00 -2.39 -0.86
N LEU A 501 -47.46 -1.18 -0.63
CA LEU A 501 -46.49 -0.55 -1.52
C LEU A 501 -45.03 -0.83 -1.14
N SER A 502 -44.74 -0.93 0.16
CA SER A 502 -43.36 -1.19 0.59
C SER A 502 -42.90 -2.62 0.27
N PRO A 503 -41.62 -2.83 -0.11
CA PRO A 503 -41.07 -4.17 -0.32
C PRO A 503 -41.13 -5.02 0.95
N ILE A 504 -41.37 -6.32 0.80
CA ILE A 504 -41.22 -7.33 1.84
C ILE A 504 -39.74 -7.76 1.83
N ASN A 505 -38.94 -7.13 2.69
CA ASN A 505 -37.51 -7.40 2.77
C ASN A 505 -37.22 -8.69 3.54
N ILE A 506 -36.56 -9.64 2.89
CA ILE A 506 -36.16 -10.93 3.46
C ILE A 506 -34.65 -10.86 3.69
N ASN A 507 -34.25 -11.00 4.94
CA ASN A 507 -32.84 -10.91 5.33
C ASN A 507 -32.37 -12.25 5.90
N LEU A 508 -31.30 -12.80 5.33
CA LEU A 508 -30.62 -13.99 5.80
C LEU A 508 -29.29 -13.58 6.42
N ASN A 509 -29.16 -13.73 7.74
CA ASN A 509 -27.90 -13.58 8.44
C ASN A 509 -27.30 -14.96 8.72
N TYR A 510 -25.99 -15.12 8.62
CA TYR A 510 -25.32 -16.36 8.99
C TYR A 510 -24.06 -16.13 9.80
N SER A 511 -23.74 -17.07 10.68
CA SER A 511 -22.57 -17.03 11.55
C SER A 511 -22.03 -18.45 11.80
N LEU A 512 -20.73 -18.57 12.07
CA LEU A 512 -20.15 -19.83 12.53
C LEU A 512 -20.60 -20.12 13.96
N ASP A 513 -20.83 -21.40 14.27
CA ASP A 513 -21.07 -21.80 15.66
C ASP A 513 -19.76 -21.86 16.46
N GLU A 514 -19.75 -21.20 17.61
CA GLU A 514 -18.59 -21.15 18.50
C GLU A 514 -18.76 -21.98 19.79
N SER A 515 -19.90 -22.67 19.97
CA SER A 515 -20.23 -23.34 21.25
C SER A 515 -19.50 -24.65 21.55
N ASP A 516 -18.91 -25.34 20.56
CA ASP A 516 -18.17 -26.59 20.80
C ASP A 516 -16.75 -26.30 21.31
N VAL A 517 -16.45 -26.72 22.54
CA VAL A 517 -15.13 -26.59 23.18
C VAL A 517 -14.80 -27.89 23.90
N GLU A 518 -13.91 -28.70 23.35
CA GLU A 518 -13.22 -29.73 24.13
C GLU A 518 -11.69 -29.61 24.13
N ASP A 519 -11.05 -28.93 23.17
CA ASP A 519 -9.58 -28.86 23.18
C ASP A 519 -9.00 -27.49 22.76
N SER A 520 -8.21 -26.91 23.67
CA SER A 520 -7.52 -25.60 23.57
C SER A 520 -6.51 -25.50 22.42
N LEU A 521 -6.10 -26.64 21.86
CA LEU A 521 -5.17 -26.73 20.73
C LEU A 521 -5.87 -26.60 19.37
N THR A 522 -7.19 -26.85 19.30
CA THR A 522 -7.96 -26.79 18.06
C THR A 522 -8.34 -25.35 17.72
N MET A 523 -7.75 -24.81 16.66
CA MET A 523 -8.08 -23.46 16.21
C MET A 523 -9.45 -23.42 15.51
N LYS A 524 -10.26 -22.43 15.89
CA LYS A 524 -11.59 -22.21 15.32
C LYS A 524 -11.47 -21.47 13.99
N PRO A 525 -12.23 -21.86 12.96
CA PRO A 525 -12.28 -21.11 11.70
C PRO A 525 -12.88 -19.72 11.92
N ILE A 526 -12.66 -18.83 10.97
CA ILE A 526 -13.23 -17.48 10.92
C ILE A 526 -13.90 -17.24 9.57
N LEU A 527 -15.00 -16.50 9.53
CA LEU A 527 -15.60 -16.08 8.27
C LEU A 527 -14.70 -15.06 7.57
N ASN A 528 -14.67 -15.11 6.24
CA ASN A 528 -13.96 -14.13 5.43
C ASN A 528 -14.44 -12.71 5.77
N TYR A 529 -13.51 -11.85 6.19
CA TYR A 529 -13.78 -10.48 6.61
C TYR A 529 -14.33 -9.59 5.47
N TYR A 530 -13.90 -9.84 4.23
CA TYR A 530 -14.29 -9.05 3.06
C TYR A 530 -15.68 -9.41 2.52
N GLN A 531 -16.26 -10.53 2.96
CA GLN A 531 -17.61 -10.94 2.58
C GLN A 531 -18.62 -10.58 3.66
N LYS A 532 -19.75 -10.00 3.26
CA LYS A 532 -20.87 -9.75 4.17
C LYS A 532 -21.48 -11.08 4.60
N SER A 533 -21.65 -11.26 5.91
CA SER A 533 -22.34 -12.41 6.49
C SER A 533 -23.87 -12.31 6.45
N SER A 534 -24.41 -11.56 5.49
CA SER A 534 -25.84 -11.28 5.34
C SER A 534 -26.22 -11.13 3.87
N VAL A 535 -27.32 -11.74 3.46
CA VAL A 535 -27.91 -11.63 2.12
C VAL A 535 -29.34 -11.16 2.24
N THR A 536 -29.71 -10.17 1.42
CA THR A 536 -31.06 -9.58 1.43
C THR A 536 -31.70 -9.68 0.06
N GLU A 537 -32.97 -10.07 0.03
CA GLU A 537 -33.82 -10.06 -1.16
C GLU A 537 -35.18 -9.44 -0.84
N GLN A 538 -35.92 -9.03 -1.86
CA GLN A 538 -37.18 -8.32 -1.69
C GLN A 538 -38.31 -8.98 -2.50
N ALA A 539 -39.46 -9.18 -1.85
CA ALA A 539 -40.71 -9.56 -2.50
C ALA A 539 -41.68 -8.37 -2.55
N TYR A 540 -42.56 -8.37 -3.56
CA TYR A 540 -43.51 -7.29 -3.81
C TYR A 540 -44.94 -7.78 -3.75
N ILE A 541 -45.84 -6.92 -3.29
CA ILE A 541 -47.27 -7.19 -3.38
C ILE A 541 -47.75 -6.57 -4.70
N LEU A 542 -48.49 -7.34 -5.49
CA LEU A 542 -49.07 -6.86 -6.73
C LEU A 542 -50.10 -5.74 -6.45
N VAL A 543 -49.90 -4.56 -7.04
CA VAL A 543 -50.80 -3.39 -6.89
C VAL A 543 -50.98 -2.71 -8.26
N ASP A 544 -52.22 -2.35 -8.62
CA ASP A 544 -52.57 -1.51 -9.78
C ASP A 544 -52.04 -1.96 -11.17
N CYS A 545 -52.10 -3.27 -11.49
CA CYS A 545 -51.67 -3.84 -12.79
C CYS A 545 -52.83 -4.23 -13.72
N GLY A 546 -53.90 -3.42 -13.80
CA GLY A 546 -55.02 -3.69 -14.71
C GLY A 546 -55.85 -4.95 -14.38
N GLU A 547 -56.73 -5.35 -15.30
CA GLU A 547 -57.60 -6.54 -15.15
C GLU A 547 -56.88 -7.86 -15.45
N ASP A 548 -55.76 -7.81 -16.17
CA ASP A 548 -54.93 -8.96 -16.53
C ASP A 548 -53.84 -9.28 -15.49
N ASN A 549 -53.75 -8.47 -14.42
CA ASN A 549 -52.81 -8.63 -13.32
C ASN A 549 -51.34 -8.61 -13.76
N LEU A 550 -51.03 -7.97 -14.89
CA LEU A 550 -49.70 -8.01 -15.50
C LEU A 550 -49.22 -6.60 -15.86
N CYS A 551 -48.36 -6.04 -15.02
CA CYS A 551 -47.82 -4.69 -15.24
C CYS A 551 -46.84 -4.63 -16.44
N ILE A 552 -47.19 -3.89 -17.50
CA ILE A 552 -46.37 -3.64 -18.68
C ILE A 552 -45.90 -2.16 -18.69
N PRO A 553 -44.64 -1.88 -18.33
CA PRO A 553 -44.10 -0.53 -18.38
C PRO A 553 -43.67 -0.12 -19.80
N ASP A 554 -43.56 1.18 -20.04
CA ASP A 554 -42.97 1.79 -21.25
C ASP A 554 -41.90 2.80 -20.83
N LEU A 555 -40.70 2.28 -20.58
CA LEU A 555 -39.58 3.04 -20.04
C LEU A 555 -38.83 3.76 -21.17
N GLN A 556 -38.71 5.08 -21.06
CA GLN A 556 -38.02 5.95 -22.01
C GLN A 556 -36.92 6.75 -21.29
N LEU A 557 -35.76 6.88 -21.93
CA LEU A 557 -34.59 7.55 -21.36
C LEU A 557 -33.99 8.55 -22.34
N SER A 558 -33.67 9.74 -21.84
CA SER A 558 -32.85 10.75 -22.55
C SER A 558 -31.86 11.37 -21.59
N ALA A 559 -30.69 11.76 -22.08
CA ALA A 559 -29.65 12.37 -21.27
C ALA A 559 -28.80 13.35 -22.10
N MET A 560 -28.18 14.32 -21.44
CA MET A 560 -27.23 15.26 -22.03
C MET A 560 -26.18 15.70 -20.99
N PRO A 561 -24.91 15.91 -21.38
CA PRO A 561 -23.91 16.50 -20.49
C PRO A 561 -24.13 18.02 -20.35
N ASP A 562 -23.68 18.60 -19.24
CA ASP A 562 -23.64 20.05 -19.03
C ASP A 562 -22.48 20.75 -19.76
N LYS A 563 -21.46 19.97 -20.13
CA LYS A 563 -20.26 20.39 -20.86
C LYS A 563 -20.10 19.59 -22.14
N ASP A 564 -19.76 20.28 -23.23
CA ASP A 564 -19.51 19.66 -24.54
C ASP A 564 -18.08 19.12 -24.69
N GLN A 565 -17.14 19.63 -23.88
CA GLN A 565 -15.73 19.26 -23.95
C GLN A 565 -15.05 19.28 -22.57
N LEU A 566 -14.00 18.47 -22.42
CA LEU A 566 -13.12 18.40 -21.26
C LEU A 566 -11.71 18.86 -21.63
N ILE A 567 -10.99 19.47 -20.69
CA ILE A 567 -9.66 20.04 -20.92
C ILE A 567 -8.59 19.27 -20.16
N ILE A 568 -7.56 18.80 -20.87
CA ILE A 568 -6.45 18.03 -20.26
C ILE A 568 -5.69 18.91 -19.25
N GLY A 569 -5.50 18.39 -18.04
CA GLY A 569 -4.77 19.05 -16.95
C GLY A 569 -5.62 20.03 -16.12
N GLU A 570 -6.92 20.15 -16.41
CA GLU A 570 -7.88 20.86 -15.55
C GLU A 570 -8.67 19.86 -14.68
N GLU A 571 -9.15 20.31 -13.52
CA GLU A 571 -10.12 19.56 -12.71
C GLU A 571 -11.48 19.53 -13.42
N ASN A 572 -11.74 18.46 -14.18
CA ASN A 572 -12.96 18.33 -14.96
C ASN A 572 -14.09 17.71 -14.13
N CYS A 573 -15.00 18.55 -13.62
CA CYS A 573 -16.30 18.08 -13.12
C CYS A 573 -17.35 18.13 -14.23
N VAL A 574 -18.07 17.02 -14.46
CA VAL A 574 -19.13 16.87 -15.46
C VAL A 574 -20.44 16.50 -14.77
N MET A 575 -21.55 17.11 -15.19
CA MET A 575 -22.89 16.74 -14.74
C MET A 575 -23.69 16.20 -15.92
N LEU A 576 -24.22 14.98 -15.77
CA LEU A 576 -25.18 14.41 -16.71
C LEU A 576 -26.60 14.79 -16.26
N ILE A 577 -27.33 15.48 -17.13
CA ILE A 577 -28.76 15.78 -16.95
C ILE A 577 -29.55 14.67 -17.63
N ILE A 578 -30.32 13.92 -16.83
CA ILE A 578 -30.96 12.67 -17.26
C ILE A 578 -32.47 12.81 -17.04
N ASN A 579 -33.28 12.45 -18.04
CA ASN A 579 -34.73 12.53 -17.98
C ASN A 579 -35.37 11.15 -18.21
N PRO A 580 -35.55 10.35 -17.13
CA PRO A 580 -36.32 9.10 -17.17
C PRO A 580 -37.83 9.35 -17.26
N ARG A 581 -38.50 8.52 -18.05
CA ARG A 581 -39.95 8.58 -18.24
C ARG A 581 -40.57 7.17 -18.29
N ASN A 582 -41.76 7.01 -17.74
CA ASN A 582 -42.57 5.79 -17.85
C ASN A 582 -43.95 6.13 -18.41
N ASP A 583 -44.20 5.77 -19.67
CA ASP A 583 -45.47 6.02 -20.37
C ASP A 583 -46.46 4.85 -20.29
N GLY A 584 -46.06 3.74 -19.67
CA GLY A 584 -46.87 2.53 -19.48
C GLY A 584 -47.38 2.39 -18.05
N GLU A 585 -47.52 1.15 -17.59
CA GLU A 585 -47.94 0.82 -16.23
C GLU A 585 -46.76 0.86 -15.22
N GLY A 586 -47.01 0.53 -13.96
CA GLY A 586 -45.98 0.56 -12.91
C GLY A 586 -44.78 -0.34 -13.22
N ALA A 587 -43.58 0.26 -13.22
CA ALA A 587 -42.32 -0.48 -13.32
C ALA A 587 -41.76 -0.77 -11.92
N TYR A 588 -41.71 -2.04 -11.52
CA TYR A 588 -41.19 -2.45 -10.22
C TYR A 588 -39.65 -2.47 -10.25
N GLU A 589 -39.02 -2.07 -9.14
CA GLU A 589 -37.56 -1.94 -9.03
C GLU A 589 -36.94 -1.18 -10.22
N ALA A 590 -37.55 -0.06 -10.60
CA ALA A 590 -37.03 0.74 -11.69
C ALA A 590 -35.72 1.40 -11.25
N GLU A 591 -34.61 0.98 -11.84
CA GLU A 591 -33.26 1.47 -11.59
C GLU A 591 -32.67 2.09 -12.87
N LEU A 592 -31.99 3.22 -12.72
CA LEU A 592 -31.16 3.81 -13.76
C LEU A 592 -29.73 3.27 -13.62
N HIS A 593 -29.23 2.60 -14.65
CA HIS A 593 -27.89 2.05 -14.72
C HIS A 593 -27.02 2.94 -15.61
N ILE A 594 -25.94 3.48 -15.05
CA ILE A 594 -24.96 4.34 -15.75
C ILE A 594 -23.62 3.63 -15.72
N LYS A 595 -23.14 3.11 -16.86
CA LYS A 595 -21.77 2.61 -16.97
C LYS A 595 -20.83 3.80 -17.12
N ILE A 596 -19.80 3.85 -16.27
CA ILE A 596 -18.85 4.95 -16.23
C ILE A 596 -17.52 4.53 -16.88
N PRO A 597 -16.86 5.42 -17.63
CA PRO A 597 -15.55 5.16 -18.20
C PRO A 597 -14.46 5.16 -17.10
N PRO A 598 -13.30 4.50 -17.31
CA PRO A 598 -12.28 4.35 -16.29
C PRO A 598 -11.71 5.68 -15.79
N GLU A 599 -11.73 6.72 -16.60
CA GLU A 599 -11.23 8.07 -16.29
C GLU A 599 -12.17 8.87 -15.35
N ALA A 600 -13.42 8.42 -15.17
CA ALA A 600 -14.45 9.15 -14.45
C ALA A 600 -14.83 8.48 -13.11
N ASP A 601 -14.94 9.30 -12.07
CA ASP A 601 -15.37 8.91 -10.73
C ASP A 601 -16.69 9.56 -10.35
N TYR A 602 -17.61 8.77 -9.79
CA TYR A 602 -18.90 9.25 -9.32
C TYR A 602 -18.75 10.12 -8.08
N THR A 603 -19.23 11.37 -8.15
CA THR A 603 -19.14 12.34 -7.06
C THR A 603 -20.43 12.44 -6.24
N GLY A 604 -21.59 12.27 -6.89
CA GLY A 604 -22.89 12.35 -6.23
C GLY A 604 -24.02 12.88 -7.10
N ALA A 605 -25.26 12.64 -6.69
CA ALA A 605 -26.43 13.31 -7.25
C ALA A 605 -26.43 14.83 -6.94
N GLU A 606 -26.93 15.63 -7.88
CA GLU A 606 -27.10 17.08 -7.73
C GLU A 606 -28.24 17.40 -6.75
N ARG A 607 -27.98 18.29 -5.80
CA ARG A 607 -28.92 18.62 -4.69
C ARG A 607 -29.28 20.09 -4.62
N ASN A 608 -28.49 20.98 -5.22
CA ASN A 608 -28.67 22.41 -5.13
C ASN A 608 -29.69 22.93 -6.15
N ASN A 609 -29.89 22.22 -7.26
CA ASN A 609 -30.85 22.61 -8.28
C ASN A 609 -32.26 22.05 -7.98
N LYS A 610 -33.18 22.93 -7.57
CA LYS A 610 -34.58 22.56 -7.26
C LYS A 610 -35.37 22.02 -8.45
N ALA A 611 -34.92 22.25 -9.68
CA ALA A 611 -35.56 21.70 -10.88
C ALA A 611 -35.22 20.21 -11.10
N LEU A 612 -34.19 19.70 -10.44
CA LEU A 612 -33.74 18.32 -10.57
C LEU A 612 -34.18 17.52 -9.34
N ARG A 613 -34.74 16.32 -9.58
CA ARG A 613 -35.09 15.39 -8.52
C ARG A 613 -33.82 14.73 -8.01
N VAL A 614 -33.62 14.77 -6.69
CA VAL A 614 -32.52 14.05 -6.04
C VAL A 614 -32.84 12.56 -6.00
N LEU A 615 -31.95 11.74 -6.56
CA LEU A 615 -32.05 10.28 -6.51
C LEU A 615 -31.14 9.70 -5.43
N SER A 616 -31.51 8.52 -4.95
CA SER A 616 -30.62 7.64 -4.19
C SER A 616 -29.81 6.83 -5.19
N CYS A 617 -28.48 6.90 -5.11
CA CYS A 617 -27.60 6.27 -6.08
C CYS A 617 -26.41 5.64 -5.37
N ASP A 618 -26.10 4.41 -5.77
CA ASP A 618 -24.98 3.64 -5.26
C ASP A 618 -24.02 3.28 -6.40
N TYR A 619 -22.72 3.31 -6.08
CA TYR A 619 -21.68 2.82 -6.97
C TYR A 619 -21.59 1.29 -6.84
N LYS A 620 -21.64 0.58 -7.97
CA LYS A 620 -21.48 -0.87 -8.06
C LYS A 620 -20.37 -1.21 -9.06
N MET A 621 -19.70 -2.33 -8.83
CA MET A 621 -18.72 -2.89 -9.76
C MET A 621 -19.12 -4.33 -10.05
N GLU A 622 -19.49 -4.62 -11.29
CA GLU A 622 -19.97 -5.93 -11.73
C GLU A 622 -19.07 -6.40 -12.89
N ASN A 623 -18.40 -7.55 -12.74
CA ASN A 623 -17.50 -8.11 -13.75
C ASN A 623 -16.50 -7.08 -14.33
N GLU A 624 -15.80 -6.33 -13.46
CA GLU A 624 -14.86 -5.25 -13.82
C GLU A 624 -15.47 -4.00 -14.48
N THR A 625 -16.76 -4.00 -14.82
CA THR A 625 -17.46 -2.79 -15.27
C THR A 625 -17.89 -1.92 -14.09
N ARG A 626 -17.42 -0.67 -14.09
CA ARG A 626 -17.79 0.36 -13.12
C ARG A 626 -19.16 0.93 -13.49
N MET A 627 -20.12 0.94 -12.54
CA MET A 627 -21.46 1.45 -12.80
C MET A 627 -22.05 2.21 -11.60
N VAL A 628 -22.90 3.19 -11.89
CA VAL A 628 -23.73 3.88 -10.89
C VAL A 628 -25.17 3.43 -11.10
N VAL A 629 -25.80 2.96 -10.02
CA VAL A 629 -27.19 2.52 -10.01
C VAL A 629 -28.01 3.45 -9.16
N CYS A 630 -29.05 4.05 -9.74
CA CYS A 630 -29.93 5.00 -9.08
C CYS A 630 -31.38 4.51 -9.03
N ASP A 631 -32.04 4.66 -7.88
CA ASP A 631 -33.44 4.28 -7.69
C ASP A 631 -34.37 5.30 -8.36
N LEU A 632 -35.21 4.87 -9.30
CA LEU A 632 -36.24 5.72 -9.95
C LEU A 632 -37.62 5.62 -9.27
N GLY A 633 -37.85 4.54 -8.54
CA GLY A 633 -39.06 4.30 -7.77
C GLY A 633 -39.48 2.83 -7.78
N ASN A 634 -40.25 2.44 -6.77
CA ASN A 634 -40.72 1.08 -6.62
C ASN A 634 -42.19 1.02 -6.18
N PRO A 635 -43.15 0.92 -7.14
CA PRO A 635 -42.92 1.03 -8.58
C PRO A 635 -42.65 2.48 -9.04
N MET A 636 -41.94 2.64 -10.15
CA MET A 636 -41.99 3.87 -10.94
C MET A 636 -43.38 3.96 -11.59
N VAL A 637 -44.22 4.81 -11.01
CA VAL A 637 -45.64 4.95 -11.37
C VAL A 637 -45.85 5.30 -12.84
N ALA A 638 -47.03 4.94 -13.36
CA ALA A 638 -47.49 5.31 -14.69
C ALA A 638 -47.47 6.83 -14.88
N GLY A 639 -46.95 7.30 -16.02
CA GLY A 639 -46.82 8.72 -16.35
C GLY A 639 -45.69 9.47 -15.62
N ALA A 640 -44.82 8.77 -14.87
CA ALA A 640 -43.68 9.41 -14.22
C ALA A 640 -42.75 10.04 -15.26
N ASN A 641 -42.47 11.35 -15.12
CA ASN A 641 -41.55 12.09 -15.98
C ASN A 641 -40.87 13.19 -15.15
N PHE A 642 -39.56 13.10 -14.97
CA PHE A 642 -38.78 14.05 -14.19
C PHE A 642 -37.32 14.05 -14.64
N SER A 643 -36.60 15.13 -14.37
CA SER A 643 -35.17 15.24 -14.65
C SER A 643 -34.33 15.10 -13.37
N THR A 644 -33.15 14.52 -13.48
CA THR A 644 -32.15 14.36 -12.40
C THR A 644 -30.76 14.76 -12.91
N GLY A 645 -29.86 15.15 -12.01
CA GLY A 645 -28.47 15.49 -12.32
C GLY A 645 -27.52 14.58 -11.56
N ILE A 646 -26.59 13.92 -12.27
CA ILE A 646 -25.58 13.05 -11.67
C ILE A 646 -24.19 13.61 -12.00
N ARG A 647 -23.35 13.81 -10.99
CA ARG A 647 -22.03 14.45 -11.14
C ARG A 647 -20.90 13.43 -11.11
N PHE A 648 -19.90 13.70 -11.95
CA PHE A 648 -18.68 12.93 -12.12
C PHE A 648 -17.46 13.85 -12.10
N SER A 649 -16.35 13.35 -11.59
CA SER A 649 -15.03 13.98 -11.65
C SER A 649 -14.15 13.17 -12.59
N VAL A 650 -13.46 13.83 -13.52
CA VAL A 650 -12.56 13.19 -14.50
C VAL A 650 -11.15 13.68 -14.21
N GLN A 651 -10.29 12.80 -13.68
CA GLN A 651 -9.02 13.22 -13.07
C GLN A 651 -7.77 12.83 -13.88
N HIS A 652 -7.83 11.84 -14.77
CA HIS A 652 -6.63 11.36 -15.49
C HIS A 652 -6.96 10.98 -16.94
N PHE A 653 -6.18 11.47 -17.90
CA PHE A 653 -6.36 11.24 -19.35
C PHE A 653 -5.25 10.37 -19.95
N GLU A 654 -4.47 9.66 -19.14
CA GLU A 654 -3.19 9.04 -19.56
C GLU A 654 -3.33 8.04 -20.72
N ASN A 655 -4.51 7.43 -20.89
CA ASN A 655 -4.81 6.46 -21.95
C ASN A 655 -6.16 6.72 -22.68
N ALA A 656 -6.76 7.90 -22.50
CA ALA A 656 -8.07 8.16 -23.08
C ALA A 656 -7.96 8.46 -24.60
N ASP A 657 -8.83 7.82 -25.39
CA ASP A 657 -9.13 8.28 -26.75
C ASP A 657 -9.59 9.76 -26.72
N PHE A 658 -9.67 10.44 -27.86
CA PHE A 658 -10.10 11.85 -27.95
C PHE A 658 -11.53 12.16 -27.43
N SER A 659 -12.22 11.18 -26.83
CA SER A 659 -13.53 11.31 -26.22
C SER A 659 -13.74 10.26 -25.11
N ILE A 660 -14.54 10.60 -24.10
CA ILE A 660 -15.08 9.63 -23.13
C ILE A 660 -16.53 9.30 -23.45
N ASN A 661 -16.97 8.10 -23.07
CA ASN A 661 -18.34 7.62 -23.32
C ASN A 661 -19.04 7.18 -22.02
N PHE A 662 -20.27 7.64 -21.82
CA PHE A 662 -21.18 7.14 -20.78
C PHE A 662 -22.32 6.36 -21.44
N GLU A 663 -22.62 5.17 -20.92
CA GLU A 663 -23.75 4.35 -21.39
C GLU A 663 -24.83 4.27 -20.31
N LEU A 664 -26.06 4.64 -20.64
CA LEU A 664 -27.18 4.73 -19.70
C LEU A 664 -28.37 3.89 -20.16
N GLN A 665 -28.99 3.17 -19.22
CA GLN A 665 -30.21 2.39 -19.46
C GLN A 665 -31.07 2.29 -18.19
N ILE A 666 -32.39 2.30 -18.33
CA ILE A 666 -33.32 1.96 -17.23
C ILE A 666 -33.62 0.46 -17.28
N LYS A 667 -33.61 -0.20 -16.12
CA LYS A 667 -34.03 -1.60 -15.95
C LYS A 667 -35.09 -1.70 -14.84
N SER A 668 -35.99 -2.68 -14.96
CA SER A 668 -37.03 -3.02 -14.00
C SER A 668 -37.18 -4.54 -13.91
N SER A 669 -37.81 -5.04 -12.84
CA SER A 669 -38.04 -6.48 -12.64
C SER A 669 -39.33 -7.02 -13.26
N ASN A 670 -40.03 -6.20 -14.07
CA ASN A 670 -41.21 -6.62 -14.82
C ASN A 670 -40.88 -7.73 -15.84
N LYS A 671 -41.81 -8.65 -16.09
CA LYS A 671 -41.60 -9.75 -17.06
C LYS A 671 -41.64 -9.30 -18.53
N ILE A 672 -42.41 -8.25 -18.81
CA ILE A 672 -42.63 -7.73 -20.16
C ILE A 672 -42.09 -6.30 -20.19
N ASN A 673 -41.35 -5.94 -21.25
CA ASN A 673 -40.70 -4.64 -21.44
C ASN A 673 -39.89 -4.13 -20.23
N PRO A 674 -38.97 -4.93 -19.65
CA PRO A 674 -38.25 -4.54 -18.45
C PRO A 674 -37.28 -3.36 -18.62
N THR A 675 -36.92 -2.98 -19.85
CA THR A 675 -35.79 -2.08 -20.13
C THR A 675 -36.16 -0.93 -21.06
N SER A 676 -35.50 0.22 -20.89
CA SER A 676 -35.60 1.36 -21.82
C SER A 676 -34.68 1.23 -23.03
N ASN A 677 -34.76 2.23 -23.93
CA ASN A 677 -33.74 2.51 -24.93
C ASN A 677 -32.36 2.79 -24.28
N LEU A 678 -31.30 2.43 -25.00
CA LEU A 678 -29.91 2.69 -24.62
C LEU A 678 -29.50 4.10 -25.03
N VAL A 679 -28.83 4.85 -24.15
CA VAL A 679 -28.32 6.19 -24.43
C VAL A 679 -26.81 6.21 -24.24
N ASN A 680 -26.07 6.58 -25.30
CA ASN A 680 -24.63 6.77 -25.26
C ASN A 680 -24.31 8.27 -25.33
N LEU A 681 -23.51 8.78 -24.39
CA LEU A 681 -23.08 10.17 -24.33
C LEU A 681 -21.58 10.27 -24.57
N HIS A 682 -21.21 10.93 -25.66
CA HIS A 682 -19.82 11.21 -26.01
C HIS A 682 -19.46 12.63 -25.60
N ILE A 683 -18.35 12.79 -24.87
CA ILE A 683 -17.79 14.09 -24.49
C ILE A 683 -16.37 14.17 -25.02
N ASN A 684 -16.08 15.21 -25.79
CA ASN A 684 -14.77 15.36 -26.44
C ASN A 684 -13.70 15.82 -25.44
N ILE A 685 -12.47 15.34 -25.61
CA ILE A 685 -11.31 15.78 -24.84
C ILE A 685 -10.47 16.71 -25.71
N SER A 686 -10.07 17.86 -25.16
CA SER A 686 -9.28 18.89 -25.81
C SER A 686 -8.07 19.28 -24.97
N ALA A 687 -6.99 19.68 -25.62
CA ALA A 687 -5.81 20.24 -24.95
C ALA A 687 -5.80 21.76 -25.13
N MET A 688 -5.54 22.49 -24.04
CA MET A 688 -5.41 23.94 -24.05
C MET A 688 -4.16 24.34 -23.26
N ALA A 689 -3.18 24.89 -23.96
CA ALA A 689 -1.98 25.44 -23.35
C ALA A 689 -1.93 26.96 -23.58
N GLN A 690 -1.58 27.70 -22.53
CA GLN A 690 -1.44 29.15 -22.57
C GLN A 690 -0.03 29.50 -22.16
N VAL A 691 0.80 29.83 -23.13
CA VAL A 691 2.22 30.11 -22.92
C VAL A 691 2.43 31.61 -22.81
N GLN A 692 3.07 32.02 -21.71
CA GLN A 692 3.51 33.40 -21.50
C GLN A 692 5.04 33.46 -21.58
N ILE A 693 5.54 34.48 -22.27
CA ILE A 693 6.94 34.88 -22.21
C ILE A 693 7.07 36.17 -21.41
N ARG A 694 8.05 36.22 -20.51
CA ARG A 694 8.42 37.41 -19.74
C ARG A 694 9.90 37.70 -19.95
N GLY A 695 10.26 38.98 -19.91
CA GLY A 695 11.64 39.42 -20.09
C GLY A 695 11.95 40.62 -19.21
N VAL A 696 13.12 40.64 -18.56
CA VAL A 696 13.60 41.75 -17.76
C VAL A 696 15.09 42.00 -18.00
N SER A 697 15.54 43.24 -17.85
CA SER A 697 16.94 43.64 -17.93
C SER A 697 17.42 44.22 -16.59
N HIS A 698 18.58 43.80 -16.12
CA HIS A 698 19.22 44.26 -14.88
C HIS A 698 20.65 44.72 -15.15
N PRO A 699 21.00 46.01 -14.96
CA PRO A 699 20.08 47.11 -14.64
C PRO A 699 19.19 47.48 -15.85
N PRO A 700 17.99 48.05 -15.64
CA PRO A 700 17.09 48.44 -16.74
C PRO A 700 17.59 49.68 -17.50
N THR A 701 18.50 50.45 -16.90
CA THR A 701 19.07 51.68 -17.48
C THR A 701 20.53 51.82 -17.07
N ILE A 702 21.39 52.20 -18.01
CA ILE A 702 22.78 52.60 -17.74
C ILE A 702 22.91 54.12 -17.93
N ILE A 703 23.53 54.79 -16.96
CA ILE A 703 23.80 56.23 -17.03
C ILE A 703 25.25 56.44 -17.50
N LEU A 704 25.44 57.22 -18.55
CA LEU A 704 26.76 57.59 -19.07
C LEU A 704 27.09 59.06 -18.70
N PRO A 705 28.38 59.39 -18.44
CA PRO A 705 29.56 58.53 -18.51
C PRO A 705 29.73 57.62 -17.29
N LEU A 706 30.41 56.48 -17.47
CA LEU A 706 30.70 55.52 -16.41
C LEU A 706 31.77 56.07 -15.45
N HIS A 707 31.54 55.95 -14.13
CA HIS A 707 32.48 56.42 -13.13
C HIS A 707 33.70 55.48 -13.03
N ASN A 708 34.91 56.04 -13.12
CA ASN A 708 36.19 55.30 -13.03
C ASN A 708 36.42 54.23 -14.12
N TRP A 709 35.73 54.34 -15.26
CA TRP A 709 35.96 53.46 -16.40
C TRP A 709 36.81 54.18 -17.46
N GLU A 710 37.89 53.53 -17.89
CA GLU A 710 38.75 53.97 -18.98
C GLU A 710 38.85 52.85 -20.03
N PRO A 711 38.72 53.17 -21.33
CA PRO A 711 38.77 52.17 -22.39
C PRO A 711 40.16 51.53 -22.48
N LYS A 712 40.20 50.19 -22.55
CA LYS A 712 41.42 49.41 -22.79
C LYS A 712 41.40 48.79 -24.19
N GLU A 713 42.55 48.78 -24.87
CA GLU A 713 42.68 48.18 -26.20
C GLU A 713 42.48 46.65 -26.19
N GLU A 714 42.96 45.96 -25.15
CA GLU A 714 42.80 44.52 -24.96
C GLU A 714 42.22 44.23 -23.56
N PRO A 715 40.88 44.24 -23.41
CA PRO A 715 40.25 43.91 -22.13
C PRO A 715 40.40 42.42 -21.82
N THR A 716 40.72 42.11 -20.56
CA THR A 716 40.86 40.74 -20.04
C THR A 716 39.86 40.42 -18.92
N LYS A 717 39.27 41.45 -18.31
CA LYS A 717 38.30 41.37 -17.21
C LYS A 717 36.99 42.06 -17.58
N GLU A 718 35.90 41.65 -16.95
CA GLU A 718 34.54 42.20 -17.17
C GLU A 718 34.49 43.72 -16.92
N GLU A 719 35.09 44.18 -15.83
CA GLU A 719 35.14 45.60 -15.43
C GLU A 719 35.78 46.51 -16.49
N GLU A 720 36.62 45.95 -17.37
CA GLU A 720 37.33 46.68 -18.42
C GLU A 720 36.44 46.88 -19.66
N LEU A 721 35.42 46.05 -19.86
CA LEU A 721 34.43 46.19 -20.95
C LEU A 721 33.36 47.23 -20.62
N GLY A 722 32.88 47.25 -19.38
CA GLY A 722 31.79 48.11 -18.95
C GLY A 722 30.91 47.45 -17.89
N PRO A 723 29.76 48.05 -17.54
CA PRO A 723 28.84 47.49 -16.56
C PRO A 723 28.22 46.19 -17.09
N LEU A 724 28.04 45.23 -16.19
CA LEU A 724 27.28 44.01 -16.47
C LEU A 724 25.81 44.34 -16.74
N VAL A 725 25.24 43.73 -17.78
CA VAL A 725 23.81 43.79 -18.10
C VAL A 725 23.28 42.38 -18.27
N GLU A 726 22.36 41.99 -17.40
CA GLU A 726 21.71 40.69 -17.41
C GLU A 726 20.33 40.82 -18.06
N HIS A 727 20.05 40.02 -19.08
CA HIS A 727 18.72 39.91 -19.67
C HIS A 727 18.15 38.53 -19.34
N ILE A 728 17.08 38.50 -18.56
CA ILE A 728 16.44 37.28 -18.08
C ILE A 728 15.15 37.10 -18.88
N TYR A 729 15.01 35.95 -19.55
CA TYR A 729 13.81 35.55 -20.27
C TYR A 729 13.19 34.32 -19.59
N GLU A 730 11.92 34.39 -19.25
CA GLU A 730 11.15 33.33 -18.61
C GLU A 730 10.04 32.88 -19.57
N LEU A 731 9.97 31.58 -19.84
CA LEU A 731 8.89 30.94 -20.57
C LEU A 731 8.05 30.14 -19.58
N HIS A 732 6.79 30.51 -19.41
CA HIS A 732 5.91 29.91 -18.41
C HIS A 732 4.60 29.48 -19.05
N ASN A 733 4.28 28.18 -18.95
CA ASN A 733 2.97 27.67 -19.33
C ASN A 733 2.00 27.85 -18.16
N ILE A 734 1.08 28.80 -18.30
CA ILE A 734 0.00 29.05 -17.33
C ILE A 734 -1.27 28.24 -17.66
N GLY A 735 -1.29 27.58 -18.82
CA GLY A 735 -2.43 26.75 -19.22
C GLY A 735 -2.44 25.39 -18.51
N PRO A 736 -3.60 24.73 -18.44
CA PRO A 736 -3.76 23.44 -17.78
C PRO A 736 -2.99 22.31 -18.50
N SER A 737 -2.92 22.35 -19.84
CA SER A 737 -2.27 21.27 -20.60
C SER A 737 -0.77 21.48 -20.74
N ALA A 738 0.00 20.43 -20.49
CA ALA A 738 1.46 20.41 -20.70
C ALA A 738 1.83 20.51 -22.20
N ILE A 739 3.02 21.04 -22.48
CA ILE A 739 3.58 21.13 -23.83
C ILE A 739 4.83 20.27 -23.86
N ASN A 740 4.92 19.37 -24.85
CA ASN A 740 6.08 18.50 -25.01
C ASN A 740 7.31 19.29 -25.48
N ASN A 741 7.18 20.01 -26.61
CA ASN A 741 8.28 20.76 -27.21
C ASN A 741 7.86 22.19 -27.57
N THR A 742 8.74 23.15 -27.30
CA THR A 742 8.58 24.56 -27.68
C THR A 742 9.95 25.16 -28.04
N VAL A 743 9.95 26.23 -28.84
CA VAL A 743 11.18 26.89 -29.28
C VAL A 743 11.10 28.37 -28.95
N LEU A 744 12.09 28.86 -28.20
CA LEU A 744 12.25 30.27 -27.88
C LEU A 744 13.34 30.89 -28.77
N HIS A 745 13.00 31.92 -29.54
CA HIS A 745 13.95 32.71 -30.32
C HIS A 745 14.27 34.02 -29.61
N VAL A 746 15.54 34.24 -29.27
CA VAL A 746 16.03 35.48 -28.67
C VAL A 746 16.92 36.21 -29.68
N GLY A 747 16.51 37.42 -30.08
CA GLY A 747 17.34 38.32 -30.88
C GLY A 747 18.26 39.15 -29.98
N TRP A 748 19.56 39.13 -30.24
CA TRP A 748 20.55 39.87 -29.42
C TRP A 748 21.30 40.95 -30.22
N PRO A 749 21.33 42.21 -29.76
CA PRO A 749 22.03 43.29 -30.46
C PRO A 749 23.53 43.28 -30.12
N VAL A 750 24.32 42.45 -30.84
CA VAL A 750 25.77 42.32 -30.61
C VAL A 750 26.55 43.57 -31.05
N SER A 751 26.22 44.14 -32.21
CA SER A 751 26.97 45.26 -32.79
C SER A 751 26.11 46.21 -33.62
N SER A 752 26.60 47.44 -33.80
CA SER A 752 26.05 48.45 -34.69
C SER A 752 27.19 49.24 -35.33
N ARG A 753 27.19 49.37 -36.66
CA ARG A 753 28.21 50.12 -37.43
C ARG A 753 29.66 49.74 -37.07
N GLU A 754 29.92 48.43 -36.95
CA GLU A 754 31.23 47.83 -36.59
C GLU A 754 31.68 48.06 -35.13
N GLU A 755 30.86 48.72 -34.30
CA GLU A 755 31.09 48.86 -32.86
C GLU A 755 30.26 47.83 -32.06
N PHE A 756 30.84 47.26 -31.00
CA PHE A 756 30.13 46.37 -30.09
C PHE A 756 29.10 47.15 -29.26
N LEU A 757 27.89 46.61 -29.15
CA LEU A 757 26.84 47.12 -28.26
C LEU A 757 26.83 46.31 -26.95
N LEU A 758 26.14 45.17 -26.96
CA LEU A 758 26.08 44.27 -25.81
C LEU A 758 26.88 43.01 -26.12
N TYR A 759 28.05 42.91 -25.50
CA TYR A 759 28.93 41.75 -25.61
C TYR A 759 28.43 40.61 -24.71
N ILE A 760 28.17 39.43 -25.31
CA ILE A 760 27.69 38.25 -24.56
C ILE A 760 28.88 37.54 -23.92
N LEU A 761 28.91 37.54 -22.59
CA LEU A 761 29.91 36.81 -21.79
C LEU A 761 29.56 35.33 -21.65
N HIS A 762 28.35 35.02 -21.18
CA HIS A 762 27.86 33.65 -21.02
C HIS A 762 26.34 33.62 -21.11
N ILE A 763 25.77 32.41 -21.25
CA ILE A 763 24.33 32.16 -21.20
C ILE A 763 24.09 31.13 -20.11
N GLN A 764 23.15 31.41 -19.22
CA GLN A 764 22.74 30.50 -18.15
C GLN A 764 21.29 30.06 -18.38
N THR A 765 21.04 28.78 -18.12
CA THR A 765 19.76 28.12 -18.36
C THR A 765 19.23 27.49 -17.08
N HIS A 766 17.96 27.70 -16.75
CA HIS A 766 17.28 27.08 -15.62
C HIS A 766 16.06 26.29 -16.12
N GLY A 767 16.01 24.98 -15.83
CA GLY A 767 14.95 24.08 -16.30
C GLY A 767 15.36 23.20 -17.49
N PRO A 768 14.42 22.45 -18.08
CA PRO A 768 14.68 21.48 -19.15
C PRO A 768 14.84 22.15 -20.51
N LEU A 769 15.88 22.98 -20.67
CA LEU A 769 16.09 23.78 -21.87
C LEU A 769 17.54 23.76 -22.35
N HIS A 770 17.71 23.68 -23.66
CA HIS A 770 18.99 23.67 -24.34
C HIS A 770 19.08 24.89 -25.27
N CYS A 771 20.11 25.72 -25.09
CA CYS A 771 20.33 26.91 -25.93
C CYS A 771 21.40 26.65 -26.98
N GLN A 772 21.18 27.16 -28.19
CA GLN A 772 22.18 27.18 -29.26
C GLN A 772 22.31 28.61 -29.77
N THR A 773 23.55 29.08 -29.91
CA THR A 773 23.84 30.42 -30.44
C THR A 773 24.19 30.34 -31.93
N SER A 774 23.73 31.32 -32.70
CA SER A 774 24.06 31.45 -34.13
C SER A 774 25.48 31.95 -34.38
N SER A 775 26.13 32.50 -33.36
CA SER A 775 27.50 33.01 -33.39
C SER A 775 28.24 32.62 -32.10
N PRO A 776 29.57 32.45 -32.14
CA PRO A 776 30.35 32.17 -30.94
C PRO A 776 30.22 33.31 -29.93
N ILE A 777 29.95 32.97 -28.66
CA ILE A 777 29.94 33.92 -27.54
C ILE A 777 31.34 34.01 -26.92
N ASN A 778 31.59 35.09 -26.19
CA ASN A 778 32.88 35.37 -25.53
C ASN A 778 34.13 35.20 -26.43
N THR A 779 34.12 35.75 -27.64
CA THR A 779 35.22 35.62 -28.61
C THR A 779 36.56 36.21 -28.12
N MET A 780 36.53 37.21 -27.24
CA MET A 780 37.70 37.83 -26.60
C MET A 780 38.23 37.05 -25.38
N GLN A 781 37.62 35.91 -25.03
CA GLN A 781 38.03 35.07 -23.89
C GLN A 781 38.14 35.83 -22.55
N ILE A 782 37.21 36.74 -22.31
CA ILE A 782 37.15 37.53 -21.07
C ILE A 782 36.93 36.57 -19.89
N LYS A 783 37.72 36.76 -18.83
CA LYS A 783 37.57 35.97 -17.60
C LYS A 783 36.32 36.40 -16.86
N VAL A 784 35.37 35.49 -16.77
CA VAL A 784 34.10 35.68 -16.07
C VAL A 784 34.30 35.49 -14.57
N SER A 785 33.81 36.41 -13.76
CA SER A 785 33.75 36.25 -12.31
C SER A 785 32.84 35.06 -11.98
N GLN A 786 33.25 34.11 -11.13
CA GLN A 786 32.39 32.98 -10.78
C GLN A 786 31.01 33.48 -10.34
N PRO A 787 29.90 32.96 -10.91
CA PRO A 787 28.58 33.35 -10.46
C PRO A 787 28.43 33.00 -8.98
N LEU A 788 27.99 33.96 -8.18
CA LEU A 788 27.35 33.65 -6.91
C LEU A 788 26.14 32.76 -7.24
N LEU A 789 26.30 31.45 -7.00
CA LEU A 789 25.19 30.52 -6.88
C LEU A 789 24.29 31.05 -5.77
N PHE A 790 23.27 31.82 -6.13
CA PHE A 790 22.16 32.07 -5.21
C PHE A 790 21.40 30.74 -5.05
N PRO A 791 21.00 30.41 -3.81
CA PRO A 791 20.49 29.10 -3.43
C PRO A 791 19.16 28.73 -4.10
#